data_AF-A0A158PN07-F1
#
_entry.id   AF-A0A158PN07-F1
#
_cell.length_a   1.000
_cell.length_b   1.000
_cell.length_c   1.000
_cell.angle_alpha   90.00
_cell.angle_beta   90.00
_cell.angle_gamma   90.00
#
_symmetry.space_group_name_H-M   'P 1'
#
loop_
_entity.id
_entity.type
_entity.pdbx_description
1 polymer ?
#
loop_
_entity_poly.entity_id
_entity_poly.type
_entity_poly.pdbx_seq_one_letter_code
_entity_poly.pdbx_strand_id
1 'polypeptide(L)'
;MNREDHERERVRWQQRLDETENRLAEAEMTNSEMNQLKAELNKRIVEMERNQKPLIEQNRRLSERNRLLQNEIKKGEQRLCHSQDDFLTLKDGYEKLVKENQTLKEKRAFPEKLEELDRAFVEALLITVMYAKEKDRRYELLVQKFKRLRKCVLPRRNGESEDDRQSSFGGSDCSAESSISLDTITENFSEVSRFDNEFENSYQHLAREHDELQRALSALKITTRMTTAYEDDQLVGDRQLECARASQQHLTDELIQQPENTTDLLGAVTRLQDQLIALQTKCERLERELSDSNENKELLEFQLLEANENMKHELEESLARRKGHDKMIETDKWIAEDGDDKELLQIALTLDQTCDLKRDLLQLYKSANLDDCQRKNIRQAKLYIEFLENVCSIKQSQLQGLLEMGSDGSTKIKDYELKKTENDILIADLREQIQGLRSVEKQKMELEVEVERLHTSVAALNQEKQVLLDKISENSSEVKKPMFDNTANNEGVKDLEKELMKKLNATDEQKASLLHRIEALEKEKQELLMSRTELQQEMNVLTKSVAESNDRISSLTKANQDAKIEQNAEKLARICQEKADIEEMNSKLRERMNALIEENQKLKEEIRPAIKTQLERRFEESRFRLNSALQTIHEHENEIAKLRTQVDELQQKLNDRNKIESDLVQAREYSEQLQKQFSTQALIIDALKEKIILHKNFDDVLSAAIDECEQSCEDIENKLGILCQSKENNLTHESIALLRRLIRVSHSMFLRHNESLLPIWL
;
A
#
# COMPACT_ATOMS: atom_id res chain seq x y z
N MET A 1 80.99 -68.90 -45.07
CA MET A 1 80.20 -69.17 -43.86
C MET A 1 79.91 -70.66 -43.80
N ASN A 2 79.98 -71.26 -42.61
CA ASN A 2 79.71 -72.69 -42.44
C ASN A 2 78.20 -72.94 -42.31
N ARG A 3 77.72 -74.13 -42.70
CA ARG A 3 76.29 -74.50 -42.69
C ARG A 3 75.63 -74.33 -41.31
N GLU A 4 76.38 -74.55 -40.25
CA GLU A 4 75.94 -74.39 -38.86
C GLU A 4 75.68 -72.93 -38.47
N ASP A 5 76.41 -71.98 -39.07
CA ASP A 5 76.18 -70.55 -38.83
C ASP A 5 74.88 -70.08 -39.48
N HIS A 6 74.59 -70.57 -40.69
CA HIS A 6 73.31 -70.30 -41.35
C HIS A 6 72.13 -70.89 -40.58
N GLU A 7 72.28 -72.09 -40.02
CA GLU A 7 71.22 -72.72 -39.21
C GLU A 7 70.97 -71.94 -37.91
N ARG A 8 72.03 -71.50 -37.22
CA ARG A 8 71.92 -70.66 -36.01
C ARG A 8 71.27 -69.32 -36.30
N GLU A 9 71.66 -68.67 -37.39
CA GLU A 9 71.06 -67.39 -37.79
C GLU A 9 69.60 -67.57 -38.19
N ARG A 10 69.25 -68.66 -38.90
CA ARG A 10 67.85 -68.99 -39.23
C ARG A 10 66.99 -69.20 -37.99
N VAL A 11 67.47 -69.96 -37.01
CA VAL A 11 66.75 -70.17 -35.73
C VAL A 11 66.59 -68.86 -34.97
N ARG A 12 67.62 -67.99 -34.95
CA ARG A 12 67.55 -66.67 -34.33
C ARG A 12 66.51 -65.77 -35.01
N TRP A 13 66.45 -65.76 -36.33
CA TRP A 13 65.42 -65.02 -37.07
C TRP A 13 64.03 -65.60 -36.85
N GLN A 14 63.88 -66.93 -36.77
CA GLN A 14 62.62 -67.57 -36.44
C GLN A 14 62.15 -67.18 -35.04
N GLN A 15 63.02 -67.23 -34.03
CA GLN A 15 62.68 -66.79 -32.66
C GLN A 15 62.26 -65.32 -32.61
N ARG A 16 62.96 -64.44 -33.35
CA ARG A 16 62.56 -63.04 -33.45
C ARG A 16 61.20 -62.86 -34.12
N LEU A 17 60.90 -63.65 -35.15
CA LEU A 17 59.60 -63.65 -35.81
C LEU A 17 58.51 -64.09 -34.82
N ASP A 18 58.71 -65.22 -34.16
CA ASP A 18 57.78 -65.77 -33.16
C ASP A 18 57.55 -64.78 -32.00
N GLU A 19 58.60 -64.09 -31.53
CA GLU A 19 58.48 -63.03 -30.52
C GLU A 19 57.67 -61.83 -31.03
N THR A 20 57.84 -61.42 -32.29
CA THR A 20 57.05 -60.33 -32.87
C THR A 20 55.59 -60.72 -33.11
N GLU A 21 55.32 -61.96 -33.51
CA GLU A 21 53.96 -62.49 -33.66
C GLU A 21 53.25 -62.57 -32.31
N ASN A 22 53.93 -63.04 -31.26
CA ASN A 22 53.38 -63.05 -29.90
C ASN A 22 53.06 -61.63 -29.39
N ARG A 23 53.96 -60.65 -29.61
CA ARG A 23 53.69 -59.25 -29.24
C ARG A 23 52.52 -58.66 -30.02
N LEU A 24 52.37 -59.02 -31.29
CA LEU A 24 51.24 -58.58 -32.11
C LEU A 24 49.93 -59.16 -31.57
N ALA A 25 49.90 -60.45 -31.23
CA ALA A 25 48.74 -61.10 -30.63
C ALA A 25 48.36 -60.50 -29.26
N GLU A 26 49.34 -60.19 -28.41
CA GLU A 26 49.13 -59.48 -27.13
C GLU A 26 48.57 -58.06 -27.35
N ALA A 27 49.08 -57.34 -28.36
CA ALA A 27 48.58 -56.02 -28.72
C ALA A 27 47.14 -56.09 -29.26
N GLU A 28 46.79 -57.10 -30.05
CA GLU A 28 45.42 -57.34 -30.54
C GLU A 28 44.45 -57.64 -29.40
N MET A 29 44.86 -58.48 -28.44
CA MET A 29 44.08 -58.76 -27.23
C MET A 29 43.83 -57.48 -26.43
N THR A 30 44.89 -56.71 -26.16
CA THR A 30 44.80 -55.44 -25.41
C THR A 30 43.88 -54.43 -26.13
N ASN A 31 43.95 -54.35 -27.46
CA ASN A 31 43.09 -53.49 -28.26
C ASN A 31 41.62 -53.94 -28.22
N SER A 32 41.37 -55.26 -28.23
CA SER A 32 40.02 -55.82 -28.05
C SER A 32 39.44 -55.46 -26.68
N GLU A 33 40.21 -55.64 -25.60
CA GLU A 33 39.82 -55.27 -24.24
C GLU A 33 39.53 -53.77 -24.11
N MET A 34 40.37 -52.92 -24.71
CA MET A 34 40.15 -51.48 -24.74
C MET A 34 38.83 -51.12 -25.45
N ASN A 35 38.51 -51.78 -26.57
CA ASN A 35 37.26 -51.55 -27.29
C ASN A 35 36.04 -52.00 -26.46
N GLN A 36 36.16 -53.10 -25.72
CA GLN A 36 35.11 -53.54 -24.80
C GLN A 36 34.90 -52.54 -23.66
N LEU A 37 35.97 -52.09 -23.01
CA LEU A 37 35.90 -51.06 -21.95
C LEU A 37 35.27 -49.76 -22.47
N LYS A 38 35.61 -49.34 -23.69
CA LYS A 38 35.02 -48.17 -24.35
C LYS A 38 33.51 -48.36 -24.58
N ALA A 39 33.08 -49.55 -25.00
CA ALA A 39 31.66 -49.86 -25.17
C ALA A 39 30.90 -49.87 -23.83
N GLU A 40 31.50 -50.45 -22.78
CA GLU A 40 30.93 -50.47 -21.42
C GLU A 40 30.81 -49.06 -20.83
N LEU A 41 31.83 -48.21 -20.97
CA LEU A 41 31.79 -46.82 -20.55
C LEU A 41 30.71 -46.03 -21.29
N ASN A 42 30.59 -46.18 -22.61
CA ASN A 42 29.53 -45.53 -23.37
C ASN A 42 28.14 -45.98 -22.93
N LYS A 43 27.95 -47.28 -22.67
CA LYS A 43 26.70 -47.80 -22.12
C LYS A 43 26.38 -47.18 -20.76
N ARG A 44 27.39 -47.01 -19.90
CA ARG A 44 27.23 -46.41 -18.58
C ARG A 44 26.90 -44.92 -18.65
N ILE A 45 27.52 -44.18 -19.56
CA ILE A 45 27.20 -42.77 -19.82
C ILE A 45 25.72 -42.63 -20.22
N VAL A 46 25.26 -43.42 -21.19
CA VAL A 46 23.85 -43.38 -21.65
C VAL A 46 22.88 -43.73 -20.51
N GLU A 47 23.25 -44.69 -19.66
CA GLU A 47 22.44 -45.05 -18.48
C GLU A 47 22.38 -43.92 -17.44
N MET A 48 23.51 -43.26 -17.16
CA MET A 48 23.54 -42.09 -16.27
C MET A 48 22.71 -40.93 -16.84
N GLU A 49 22.83 -40.62 -18.13
CA GLU A 49 22.03 -39.59 -18.78
C GLU A 49 20.52 -39.91 -18.73
N ARG A 50 20.15 -41.19 -18.92
CA ARG A 50 18.76 -41.64 -18.80
C ARG A 50 18.22 -41.46 -17.38
N ASN A 51 19.05 -41.68 -16.36
CA ASN A 51 18.67 -41.50 -14.96
C ASN A 51 18.67 -40.03 -14.52
N GLN A 52 19.50 -39.18 -15.12
CA GLN A 52 19.60 -37.76 -14.78
C GLN A 52 18.42 -36.94 -15.34
N LYS A 53 17.93 -37.26 -16.55
CA LYS A 53 16.79 -36.59 -17.18
C LYS A 53 15.53 -36.48 -16.29
N PRO A 54 15.02 -37.54 -15.66
CA PRO A 54 13.85 -37.43 -14.78
C PRO A 54 14.12 -36.59 -13.52
N LEU A 55 15.33 -36.62 -12.97
CA LEU A 55 15.72 -35.79 -11.83
C LEU A 55 15.76 -34.29 -12.19
N ILE A 56 16.27 -33.96 -13.37
CA ILE A 56 16.25 -32.58 -13.89
C ILE A 56 14.80 -32.10 -14.06
N GLU A 57 13.93 -32.92 -14.64
CA GLU A 57 12.51 -32.57 -14.81
C GLU A 57 11.78 -32.44 -13.47
N GLN A 58 12.08 -33.31 -12.50
CA GLN A 58 11.54 -33.20 -11.14
C GLN A 58 11.98 -31.90 -10.47
N ASN A 59 13.26 -31.53 -10.58
CA ASN A 59 13.78 -30.26 -10.06
C ASN A 59 13.14 -29.04 -10.76
N ARG A 60 12.88 -29.13 -12.08
CA ARG A 60 12.17 -28.09 -12.82
C ARG A 60 10.76 -27.88 -12.27
N ARG A 61 10.02 -28.97 -12.04
CA ARG A 61 8.66 -28.94 -11.46
C ARG A 61 8.65 -28.41 -10.02
N LEU A 62 9.62 -28.80 -9.21
CA LEU A 62 9.77 -28.28 -7.84
C LEU A 62 10.07 -26.77 -7.84
N SER A 63 10.94 -26.32 -8.75
CA SER A 63 11.25 -24.89 -8.90
C SER A 63 10.03 -24.08 -9.35
N GLU A 64 9.22 -24.63 -10.26
CA GLU A 64 7.96 -24.02 -10.69
C GLU A 64 6.94 -23.95 -9.55
N ARG A 65 6.79 -25.03 -8.77
CA ARG A 65 5.95 -25.04 -7.56
C ARG A 65 6.41 -24.02 -6.52
N ASN A 66 7.71 -23.90 -6.28
CA ASN A 66 8.26 -22.90 -5.37
C ASN A 66 7.97 -21.47 -5.83
N ARG A 67 8.05 -21.21 -7.14
CA ARG A 67 7.69 -19.91 -7.71
C ARG A 67 6.20 -19.59 -7.50
N LEU A 68 5.31 -20.57 -7.66
CA LEU A 68 3.88 -20.40 -7.39
C LEU A 68 3.61 -20.13 -5.90
N LEU A 69 4.23 -20.90 -5.00
CA LEU A 69 4.12 -20.69 -3.56
C LEU A 69 4.63 -19.31 -3.13
N GLN A 70 5.76 -18.84 -3.70
CA GLN A 70 6.24 -17.47 -3.44
C GLN A 70 5.25 -16.40 -3.90
N ASN A 71 4.56 -16.61 -5.03
CA ASN A 71 3.52 -15.69 -5.48
C ASN A 71 2.28 -15.71 -4.56
N GLU A 72 1.91 -16.87 -4.03
CA GLU A 72 0.82 -17.00 -3.06
C GLU A 72 1.16 -16.33 -1.73
N ILE A 73 2.39 -16.49 -1.23
CA ILE A 73 2.90 -15.78 -0.05
C ILE A 73 2.80 -14.28 -0.26
N LYS A 74 3.30 -13.74 -1.39
CA LYS A 74 3.19 -12.31 -1.72
C LYS A 74 1.75 -11.81 -1.76
N LYS A 75 0.82 -12.59 -2.31
CA LYS A 75 -0.62 -12.27 -2.29
C LYS A 75 -1.20 -12.30 -0.87
N GLY A 76 -0.73 -13.21 -0.03
CA GLY A 76 -1.05 -13.28 1.40
C GLY A 76 -0.58 -12.03 2.15
N GLU A 77 0.68 -11.65 1.97
CA GLU A 77 1.30 -10.44 2.55
C GLU A 77 0.57 -9.17 2.12
N GLN A 78 0.22 -9.05 0.83
CA GLN A 78 -0.58 -7.92 0.35
C GLN A 78 -1.95 -7.87 1.03
N ARG A 79 -2.68 -8.99 1.13
CA ARG A 79 -3.99 -9.03 1.81
C ARG A 79 -3.87 -8.67 3.29
N LEU A 80 -2.80 -9.12 3.96
CA LEU A 80 -2.52 -8.76 5.34
C LEU A 80 -2.27 -7.26 5.48
N CYS A 81 -1.48 -6.66 4.58
CA CYS A 81 -1.25 -5.22 4.57
C CYS A 81 -2.55 -4.43 4.42
N HIS A 82 -3.41 -4.80 3.47
CA HIS A 82 -4.72 -4.14 3.30
C HIS A 82 -5.60 -4.30 4.55
N SER A 83 -5.62 -5.49 5.17
CA SER A 83 -6.37 -5.71 6.41
C SER A 83 -5.82 -4.89 7.58
N GLN A 84 -4.52 -4.67 7.65
CA GLN A 84 -3.90 -3.80 8.65
C GLN A 84 -4.27 -2.33 8.43
N ASP A 85 -4.30 -1.87 7.18
CA ASP A 85 -4.73 -0.52 6.82
C ASP A 85 -6.23 -0.30 7.13
N ASP A 86 -7.07 -1.29 6.84
CA ASP A 86 -8.50 -1.28 7.19
C ASP A 86 -8.69 -1.23 8.72
N PHE A 87 -7.92 -2.02 9.47
CA PHE A 87 -7.95 -2.00 10.93
C PHE A 87 -7.52 -0.65 11.50
N LEU A 88 -6.46 -0.04 10.95
CA LEU A 88 -6.02 1.31 11.33
C LEU A 88 -7.13 2.34 11.06
N THR A 89 -7.77 2.26 9.90
CA THR A 89 -8.89 3.14 9.54
C THR A 89 -10.07 2.97 10.50
N LEU A 90 -10.39 1.72 10.86
CA LEU A 90 -11.47 1.41 11.81
C LEU A 90 -11.13 1.90 13.22
N LYS A 91 -9.88 1.73 13.65
CA LYS A 91 -9.38 2.24 14.93
C LYS A 91 -9.48 3.76 15.01
N ASP A 92 -9.07 4.48 13.96
CA ASP A 92 -9.20 5.93 13.88
C ASP A 92 -10.67 6.37 13.92
N GLY A 93 -11.56 5.63 13.25
CA GLY A 93 -13.00 5.82 13.31
C GLY A 93 -13.56 5.62 14.74
N TYR A 94 -13.15 4.55 15.41
CA TYR A 94 -13.53 4.25 16.79
C TYR A 94 -13.03 5.33 17.76
N GLU A 95 -11.77 5.76 17.65
CA GLU A 95 -11.20 6.82 18.48
C GLU A 95 -11.94 8.15 18.31
N LYS A 96 -12.34 8.50 17.08
CA LYS A 96 -13.20 9.67 16.83
C LYS A 96 -14.56 9.53 17.52
N LEU A 97 -15.20 8.37 17.38
CA LEU A 97 -16.50 8.09 17.96
C LEU A 97 -16.46 8.11 19.49
N VAL A 98 -15.39 7.59 20.11
CA VAL A 98 -15.15 7.68 21.56
C VAL A 98 -14.99 9.12 22.01
N LYS A 99 -14.23 9.95 21.28
CA LYS A 99 -14.08 11.39 21.57
C LYS A 99 -15.43 12.14 21.44
N GLU A 100 -16.21 11.84 20.41
CA GLU A 100 -17.56 12.39 20.24
C GLU A 100 -18.50 11.96 21.38
N ASN A 101 -18.44 10.68 21.79
CA ASN A 101 -19.25 10.18 22.89
C ASN A 101 -18.85 10.84 24.22
N GLN A 102 -17.55 11.03 24.44
CA GLN A 102 -17.03 11.72 25.61
C GLN A 102 -17.48 13.18 25.65
N THR A 103 -17.36 13.91 24.54
CA THR A 103 -17.86 15.31 24.44
C THR A 103 -19.38 15.39 24.61
N LEU A 104 -20.15 14.43 24.11
CA LEU A 104 -21.60 14.35 24.37
C LEU A 104 -21.92 14.05 25.83
N LYS A 105 -21.14 13.19 26.50
CA LYS A 105 -21.28 12.95 27.94
C LYS A 105 -20.98 14.21 28.75
N GLU A 106 -19.95 14.97 28.39
CA GLU A 106 -19.63 16.25 29.01
C GLU A 106 -20.76 17.27 28.81
N LYS A 107 -21.31 17.36 27.59
CA LYS A 107 -22.50 18.18 27.28
C LYS A 107 -23.74 17.78 28.08
N ARG A 108 -23.94 16.49 28.34
CA ARG A 108 -25.06 15.99 29.17
C ARG A 108 -24.82 16.20 30.67
N ALA A 109 -23.58 16.09 31.13
CA ALA A 109 -23.23 16.21 32.55
C ALA A 109 -23.20 17.67 33.03
N PHE A 110 -22.79 18.62 32.17
CA PHE A 110 -22.67 20.04 32.54
C PHE A 110 -23.11 20.98 31.40
N PRO A 111 -24.39 20.97 30.99
CA PRO A 111 -24.89 21.79 29.90
C PRO A 111 -24.70 23.30 30.14
N GLU A 112 -24.94 23.78 31.36
CA GLU A 112 -24.82 25.21 31.70
C GLU A 112 -23.37 25.73 31.70
N LYS A 113 -22.38 24.91 32.13
CA LYS A 113 -20.97 25.30 32.14
C LYS A 113 -20.36 25.36 30.74
N LEU A 114 -20.85 24.54 29.81
CA LEU A 114 -20.40 24.54 28.41
C LEU A 114 -20.99 25.71 27.63
N GLU A 115 -22.23 26.13 27.91
CA GLU A 115 -22.79 27.36 27.34
C GLU A 115 -22.08 28.62 27.83
N GLU A 116 -21.67 28.67 29.10
CA GLU A 116 -20.83 29.76 29.61
C GLU A 116 -19.44 29.77 28.99
N LEU A 117 -18.84 28.59 28.76
CA LEU A 117 -17.55 28.47 28.08
C LEU A 117 -17.65 28.86 26.60
N ASP A 118 -18.69 28.45 25.88
CA ASP A 118 -18.94 28.83 24.49
C ASP A 118 -19.24 30.33 24.37
N ARG A 119 -19.99 30.92 25.31
CA ARG A 119 -20.17 32.38 25.39
C ARG A 119 -18.84 33.08 25.59
N ALA A 120 -18.01 32.61 26.53
CA ALA A 120 -16.68 33.17 26.76
C ALA A 120 -15.72 32.97 25.57
N PHE A 121 -15.82 31.86 24.85
CA PHE A 121 -15.00 31.57 23.67
C PHE A 121 -15.39 32.47 22.50
N VAL A 122 -16.69 32.65 22.25
CA VAL A 122 -17.22 33.59 21.25
C VAL A 122 -16.82 35.03 21.58
N GLU A 123 -16.88 35.41 22.85
CA GLU A 123 -16.44 36.73 23.32
C GLU A 123 -14.93 36.93 23.14
N ALA A 124 -14.11 35.92 23.44
CA ALA A 124 -12.67 35.94 23.19
C ALA A 124 -12.32 35.98 21.69
N LEU A 125 -13.07 35.27 20.85
CA LEU A 125 -12.89 35.27 19.39
C LEU A 125 -13.27 36.64 18.79
N LEU A 126 -14.36 37.24 19.27
CA LEU A 126 -14.76 38.61 18.91
C LEU A 126 -13.68 39.63 19.29
N ILE A 127 -13.13 39.53 20.50
CA ILE A 127 -12.02 40.39 20.95
C ILE A 127 -10.80 40.19 20.04
N THR A 128 -10.44 38.94 19.70
CA THR A 128 -9.28 38.63 18.85
C THR A 128 -9.46 39.14 17.42
N VAL A 129 -10.65 38.97 16.83
CA VAL A 129 -10.99 39.49 15.49
C VAL A 129 -11.03 41.02 15.48
N MET A 130 -11.57 41.64 16.53
CA MET A 130 -11.53 43.10 16.68
C MET A 130 -10.10 43.62 16.81
N TYR A 131 -9.24 42.92 17.56
CA TYR A 131 -7.83 43.26 17.70
C TYR A 131 -7.06 43.11 16.37
N ALA A 132 -7.36 42.07 15.58
CA ALA A 132 -6.80 41.87 14.25
C ALA A 132 -7.23 42.97 13.27
N LYS A 133 -8.52 43.31 13.22
CA LYS A 133 -9.03 44.41 12.38
C LYS A 133 -8.45 45.77 12.77
N GLU A 134 -8.24 46.01 14.06
CA GLU A 134 -7.60 47.23 14.56
C GLU A 134 -6.11 47.29 14.18
N LYS A 135 -5.41 46.15 14.21
CA LYS A 135 -4.02 46.04 13.71
C LYS A 135 -3.93 46.33 12.21
N ASP A 136 -4.84 45.79 11.40
CA ASP A 136 -4.89 46.03 9.95
C ASP A 136 -5.19 47.50 9.63
N ARG A 137 -6.13 48.12 10.36
CA ARG A 137 -6.44 49.55 10.23
C ARG A 137 -5.23 50.43 10.55
N ARG A 138 -4.46 50.10 11.60
CA ARG A 138 -3.22 50.81 11.95
C ARG A 138 -2.15 50.63 10.86
N TYR A 139 -2.06 49.45 10.27
CA TYR A 139 -1.13 49.18 9.17
C TYR A 139 -1.51 49.96 7.90
N GLU A 140 -2.78 50.02 7.53
CA GLU A 140 -3.26 50.84 6.41
C GLU A 140 -2.98 52.33 6.62
N LEU A 141 -3.22 52.85 7.83
CA LEU A 141 -2.89 54.24 8.20
C LEU A 141 -1.39 54.51 8.08
N LEU A 142 -0.55 53.55 8.45
CA LEU A 142 0.91 53.65 8.32
C LEU A 142 1.31 53.66 6.83
N VAL A 143 0.76 52.77 6.00
CA VAL A 143 0.99 52.73 4.55
C VAL A 143 0.54 54.02 3.88
N GLN A 144 -0.60 54.59 4.28
CA GLN A 144 -1.06 55.89 3.77
C GLN A 144 -0.11 57.04 4.18
N LYS A 145 0.38 57.04 5.42
CA LYS A 145 1.40 58.01 5.86
C LYS A 145 2.69 57.87 5.06
N PHE A 146 3.16 56.64 4.80
CA PHE A 146 4.33 56.39 3.95
C PHE A 146 4.10 56.83 2.50
N LYS A 147 2.93 56.56 1.91
CA LYS A 147 2.58 57.04 0.56
C LYS A 147 2.54 58.57 0.49
N ARG A 148 2.06 59.26 1.53
CA ARG A 148 2.08 60.74 1.62
C ARG A 148 3.51 61.26 1.77
N LEU A 149 4.32 60.66 2.63
CA LEU A 149 5.75 60.98 2.76
C LEU A 149 6.50 60.81 1.43
N ARG A 150 6.27 59.70 0.72
CA ARG A 150 6.89 59.45 -0.59
C ARG A 150 6.44 60.47 -1.65
N LYS A 151 5.19 60.95 -1.59
CA LYS A 151 4.71 62.06 -2.44
C LYS A 151 5.27 63.43 -2.03
N CYS A 152 5.58 63.65 -0.76
CA CYS A 152 6.17 64.91 -0.29
C CYS A 152 7.71 64.96 -0.44
N VAL A 153 8.38 63.81 -0.55
CA VAL A 153 9.83 63.70 -0.76
C VAL A 153 10.21 63.72 -2.25
N LEU A 154 9.24 63.53 -3.17
CA LEU A 154 9.46 63.63 -4.61
C LEU A 154 8.92 64.96 -5.22
N PRO A 155 9.58 66.09 -4.96
CA PRO A 155 9.65 67.17 -5.94
C PRO A 155 11.12 67.45 -6.29
N ARG A 156 11.54 66.99 -7.47
CA ARG A 156 12.68 67.41 -8.33
C ARG A 156 13.17 66.19 -9.10
N ARG A 157 13.49 66.20 -10.40
CA ARG A 157 13.22 67.06 -11.55
C ARG A 157 13.85 66.25 -12.70
N ASN A 158 13.13 66.04 -13.81
CA ASN A 158 13.80 65.65 -15.06
C ASN A 158 14.70 66.82 -15.50
N GLY A 159 15.95 66.52 -15.83
CA GLY A 159 16.78 67.36 -16.69
C GLY A 159 17.94 68.09 -15.99
N GLU A 160 19.13 67.80 -16.54
CA GLU A 160 20.34 68.63 -16.62
C GLU A 160 21.44 68.44 -15.57
N SER A 161 22.47 67.70 -16.03
CA SER A 161 23.85 68.16 -16.22
C SER A 161 24.72 68.47 -15.00
N GLU A 162 25.71 67.59 -14.86
CA GLU A 162 27.13 67.86 -14.60
C GLU A 162 27.60 68.41 -13.25
N ASP A 163 28.58 67.64 -12.77
CA ASP A 163 29.78 68.01 -12.05
C ASP A 163 29.81 68.30 -10.54
N ASP A 164 30.75 67.53 -9.97
CA ASP A 164 31.73 67.88 -8.97
C ASP A 164 31.36 67.85 -7.47
N ARG A 165 31.90 66.78 -6.89
CA ARG A 165 32.89 66.76 -5.80
C ARG A 165 32.42 66.62 -4.36
N GLN A 166 33.05 65.60 -3.76
CA GLN A 166 33.51 65.52 -2.37
C GLN A 166 32.39 65.27 -1.34
N SER A 167 32.53 64.43 -0.33
CA SER A 167 33.64 63.63 0.19
C SER A 167 33.06 62.82 1.35
N SER A 168 33.52 61.57 1.47
CA SER A 168 33.84 60.83 2.70
C SER A 168 32.97 61.03 3.95
N PHE A 169 32.38 59.92 4.44
CA PHE A 169 32.54 59.33 5.78
C PHE A 169 31.35 58.36 5.99
N GLY A 170 31.46 57.05 6.22
CA GLY A 170 32.56 56.21 6.67
C GLY A 170 31.97 54.92 7.26
N GLY A 171 32.34 53.76 6.71
CA GLY A 171 32.32 52.41 7.32
C GLY A 171 30.95 51.79 7.66
N SER A 172 30.76 50.47 7.67
CA SER A 172 31.72 49.37 7.58
C SER A 172 30.96 48.06 7.27
N ASP A 173 31.69 47.19 6.59
CA ASP A 173 31.41 45.88 6.03
C ASP A 173 30.74 44.82 6.93
N CYS A 174 30.02 43.90 6.29
CA CYS A 174 30.14 42.42 6.35
C CYS A 174 29.09 41.82 5.36
N SER A 175 29.47 41.43 4.14
CA SER A 175 29.76 40.03 3.71
C SER A 175 28.53 39.10 3.78
N ALA A 176 28.13 38.31 2.77
CA ALA A 176 28.84 37.76 1.63
C ALA A 176 27.85 37.33 0.51
N GLU A 177 28.44 37.11 -0.65
CA GLU A 177 27.90 36.79 -1.97
C GLU A 177 27.18 35.42 -2.06
N SER A 178 26.28 35.30 -3.04
CA SER A 178 26.32 34.17 -3.99
C SER A 178 25.44 34.48 -5.20
N SER A 179 26.09 34.99 -6.24
CA SER A 179 25.59 35.08 -7.61
C SER A 179 25.67 33.72 -8.31
N ILE A 180 24.55 33.23 -8.86
CA ILE A 180 24.56 32.21 -9.93
C ILE A 180 23.60 32.66 -11.04
N SER A 181 24.18 32.77 -12.22
CA SER A 181 23.62 33.14 -13.53
C SER A 181 22.61 32.10 -14.05
N LEU A 182 21.42 32.56 -14.48
CA LEU A 182 20.38 31.78 -15.15
C LEU A 182 20.37 32.09 -16.66
N ASP A 183 21.38 31.62 -17.39
CA ASP A 183 21.44 31.72 -18.87
C ASP A 183 21.68 30.34 -19.50
N THR A 184 20.89 29.32 -19.12
CA THR A 184 20.94 28.00 -19.77
C THR A 184 19.62 27.23 -19.71
N ILE A 185 18.49 27.89 -19.99
CA ILE A 185 17.23 27.18 -20.30
C ILE A 185 16.58 27.85 -21.51
N THR A 186 17.17 27.63 -22.68
CA THR A 186 16.48 27.80 -23.96
C THR A 186 16.55 26.49 -24.72
N GLU A 187 15.76 25.52 -24.26
CA GLU A 187 15.33 24.37 -25.06
C GLU A 187 14.07 23.79 -24.40
N ASN A 188 13.07 23.47 -25.23
CA ASN A 188 11.76 22.84 -24.91
C ASN A 188 10.53 23.74 -24.68
N PHE A 189 10.36 24.81 -25.47
CA PHE A 189 9.03 25.46 -25.63
C PHE A 189 8.10 24.77 -26.65
N SER A 190 8.53 23.66 -27.27
CA SER A 190 7.73 22.86 -28.22
C SER A 190 6.88 21.76 -27.57
N GLU A 191 7.13 21.40 -26.30
CA GLU A 191 6.32 20.42 -25.57
C GLU A 191 5.11 21.07 -24.85
N VAL A 192 5.22 22.34 -24.44
CA VAL A 192 4.13 23.06 -23.77
C VAL A 192 2.93 23.28 -24.71
N SER A 193 3.16 23.56 -25.99
CA SER A 193 2.09 23.74 -26.98
C SER A 193 1.37 22.45 -27.36
N ARG A 194 1.92 21.27 -27.04
CA ARG A 194 1.25 19.98 -27.23
C ARG A 194 0.30 19.67 -26.07
N PHE A 195 0.71 19.98 -24.85
CA PHE A 195 -0.11 19.83 -23.65
C PHE A 195 -1.30 20.81 -23.63
N ASP A 196 -1.10 22.05 -24.08
CA ASP A 196 -2.20 23.03 -24.16
C ASP A 196 -3.27 22.61 -25.18
N ASN A 197 -2.86 22.01 -26.31
CA ASN A 197 -3.79 21.49 -27.33
C ASN A 197 -4.57 20.26 -26.86
N GLU A 198 -3.98 19.37 -26.05
CA GLU A 198 -4.69 18.22 -25.48
C GLU A 198 -5.70 18.65 -24.40
N PHE A 199 -5.36 19.66 -23.59
CA PHE A 199 -6.27 20.25 -22.62
C PHE A 199 -7.46 20.95 -23.30
N GLU A 200 -7.20 21.72 -24.35
CA GLU A 200 -8.26 22.42 -25.08
C GLU A 200 -9.19 21.46 -25.82
N ASN A 201 -8.65 20.38 -26.41
CA ASN A 201 -9.46 19.32 -27.00
C ASN A 201 -10.33 18.58 -25.97
N SER A 202 -9.80 18.33 -24.78
CA SER A 202 -10.54 17.69 -23.69
C SER A 202 -11.68 18.57 -23.19
N TYR A 203 -11.45 19.89 -23.08
CA TYR A 203 -12.48 20.85 -22.70
C TYR A 203 -13.59 20.98 -23.75
N GLN A 204 -13.23 20.97 -25.03
CA GLN A 204 -14.20 20.98 -26.12
C GLN A 204 -15.02 19.68 -26.20
N HIS A 205 -14.44 18.52 -25.87
CA HIS A 205 -15.17 17.26 -25.78
C HIS A 205 -16.20 17.28 -24.65
N LEU A 206 -15.79 17.77 -23.48
CA LEU A 206 -16.67 17.89 -22.31
C LEU A 206 -17.83 18.87 -22.56
N ALA A 207 -17.59 19.95 -23.29
CA ALA A 207 -18.64 20.90 -23.68
C ALA A 207 -19.67 20.27 -24.63
N ARG A 208 -19.23 19.42 -25.58
CA ARG A 208 -20.15 18.70 -26.49
C ARG A 208 -21.00 17.67 -25.74
N GLU A 209 -20.42 16.93 -24.79
CA GLU A 209 -21.17 16.00 -23.94
C GLU A 209 -22.20 16.72 -23.06
N HIS A 210 -21.85 17.90 -22.52
CA HIS A 210 -22.79 18.73 -21.78
C HIS A 210 -23.97 19.17 -22.65
N ASP A 211 -23.74 19.59 -23.89
CA ASP A 211 -24.79 19.98 -24.84
C ASP A 211 -25.66 18.80 -25.30
N GLU A 212 -25.09 17.60 -25.40
CA GLU A 212 -25.85 16.37 -25.70
C GLU A 212 -26.71 15.92 -24.52
N LEU A 213 -26.18 15.98 -23.30
CA LEU A 213 -26.94 15.71 -22.09
C LEU A 213 -28.05 16.73 -21.90
N GLN A 214 -27.81 18.01 -22.17
CA GLN A 214 -28.83 19.06 -22.07
C GLN A 214 -29.93 18.90 -23.13
N ARG A 215 -29.59 18.41 -24.34
CA ARG A 215 -30.57 17.99 -25.36
C ARG A 215 -31.38 16.77 -24.93
N ALA A 216 -30.75 15.75 -24.34
CA ALA A 216 -31.46 14.57 -23.83
C ALA A 216 -32.40 14.92 -22.66
N LEU A 217 -31.97 15.81 -21.77
CA LEU A 217 -32.76 16.29 -20.63
C LEU A 217 -33.95 17.14 -21.08
N SER A 218 -33.79 17.96 -22.12
CA SER A 218 -34.90 18.72 -22.70
C SER A 218 -35.88 17.84 -23.48
N ALA A 219 -35.41 16.78 -24.17
CA ALA A 219 -36.28 15.78 -24.78
C ALA A 219 -37.12 15.02 -23.73
N LEU A 220 -36.50 14.56 -22.65
CA LEU A 220 -37.20 13.94 -21.51
C LEU A 220 -38.21 14.88 -20.87
N LYS A 221 -37.87 16.17 -20.71
CA LYS A 221 -38.78 17.17 -20.13
C LYS A 221 -40.00 17.46 -21.04
N ILE A 222 -39.88 17.28 -22.35
CA ILE A 222 -41.01 17.36 -23.29
C ILE A 222 -41.88 16.10 -23.20
N THR A 223 -41.29 14.90 -23.07
CA THR A 223 -42.03 13.65 -22.87
C THR A 223 -42.77 13.61 -21.53
N THR A 224 -42.19 14.15 -20.46
CA THR A 224 -42.83 14.30 -19.15
C THR A 224 -43.93 15.37 -19.19
N ARG A 225 -43.76 16.47 -19.92
CA ARG A 225 -44.82 17.50 -20.05
C ARG A 225 -46.02 17.07 -20.89
N MET A 226 -45.86 16.16 -21.84
CA MET A 226 -47.01 15.58 -22.57
C MET A 226 -47.79 14.56 -21.73
N THR A 227 -47.18 13.99 -20.68
CA THR A 227 -47.83 13.04 -19.76
C THR A 227 -48.43 13.70 -18.52
N THR A 228 -48.07 14.95 -18.20
CA THR A 228 -48.57 15.70 -17.03
C THR A 228 -49.50 16.87 -17.39
N ALA A 229 -50.07 16.92 -18.60
CA ALA A 229 -50.98 18.00 -19.02
C ALA A 229 -52.48 17.67 -18.84
N TYR A 230 -52.82 16.52 -18.27
CA TYR A 230 -54.19 16.15 -17.92
C TYR A 230 -54.21 15.49 -16.54
N GLU A 231 -54.00 16.30 -15.51
CA GLU A 231 -54.30 15.95 -14.12
C GLU A 231 -55.56 16.71 -13.71
N ASP A 232 -56.72 16.14 -14.05
CA ASP A 232 -57.92 16.23 -13.21
C ASP A 232 -58.16 14.81 -12.70
N ASP A 233 -57.90 14.64 -11.40
CA ASP A 233 -58.08 13.42 -10.63
C ASP A 233 -59.55 12.95 -10.66
N GLN A 234 -59.79 11.71 -11.14
CA GLN A 234 -60.74 10.73 -10.57
C GLN A 234 -61.23 9.62 -11.54
N LEU A 235 -60.79 9.55 -12.81
CA LEU A 235 -61.36 8.59 -13.78
C LEU A 235 -60.40 7.55 -14.39
N VAL A 236 -59.15 7.45 -13.93
CA VAL A 236 -58.15 6.55 -14.55
C VAL A 236 -58.05 5.17 -13.86
N GLY A 237 -58.56 5.03 -12.64
CA GLY A 237 -58.53 3.75 -11.90
C GLY A 237 -59.34 2.63 -12.54
N ASP A 238 -60.47 2.95 -13.19
CA ASP A 238 -61.39 1.92 -13.67
C ASP A 238 -61.06 1.40 -15.09
N ARG A 239 -60.39 2.20 -15.92
CA ARG A 239 -60.11 1.82 -17.31
C ARG A 239 -58.86 0.94 -17.48
N GLN A 240 -57.91 0.99 -16.55
CA GLN A 240 -56.75 0.09 -16.53
C GLN A 240 -57.08 -1.31 -15.99
N LEU A 241 -58.11 -1.42 -15.14
CA LEU A 241 -58.60 -2.70 -14.62
C LEU A 241 -59.44 -3.50 -15.63
N GLU A 242 -60.14 -2.83 -16.55
CA GLU A 242 -60.87 -3.51 -17.64
C GLU A 242 -59.95 -4.06 -18.74
N CYS A 243 -58.88 -3.35 -19.11
CA CYS A 243 -57.89 -3.86 -20.07
C CYS A 243 -57.09 -5.06 -19.52
N ALA A 244 -56.79 -5.09 -18.23
CA ALA A 244 -56.12 -6.23 -17.59
C ALA A 244 -57.03 -7.48 -17.49
N ARG A 245 -58.35 -7.29 -17.30
CA ARG A 245 -59.33 -8.39 -17.28
C ARG A 245 -59.59 -8.98 -18.67
N ALA A 246 -59.60 -8.17 -19.72
CA ALA A 246 -59.79 -8.64 -21.09
C ALA A 246 -58.62 -9.53 -21.58
N SER A 247 -57.39 -9.27 -21.12
CA SER A 247 -56.22 -10.09 -21.47
C SER A 247 -56.13 -11.40 -20.69
N GLN A 248 -56.71 -11.49 -19.48
CA GLN A 248 -56.73 -12.74 -18.72
C GLN A 248 -57.80 -13.74 -19.21
N GLN A 249 -58.91 -13.26 -19.78
CA GLN A 249 -59.96 -14.15 -20.31
C GLN A 249 -59.57 -14.84 -21.63
N HIS A 250 -58.76 -14.18 -22.47
CA HIS A 250 -58.32 -14.77 -23.75
C HIS A 250 -57.32 -15.94 -23.58
N LEU A 251 -56.52 -15.94 -22.51
CA LEU A 251 -55.56 -17.01 -22.22
C LEU A 251 -56.20 -18.24 -21.56
N THR A 252 -57.33 -18.07 -20.87
CA THR A 252 -58.06 -19.19 -20.26
C THR A 252 -58.87 -20.00 -21.28
N ASP A 253 -59.35 -19.38 -22.36
CA ASP A 253 -60.14 -20.08 -23.39
C ASP A 253 -59.29 -20.91 -24.35
N GLU A 254 -58.00 -20.59 -24.52
CA GLU A 254 -57.07 -21.35 -25.37
C GLU A 254 -56.51 -22.62 -24.67
N LEU A 255 -56.54 -22.67 -23.33
CA LEU A 255 -55.99 -23.78 -22.54
C LEU A 255 -56.96 -24.98 -22.37
N ILE A 256 -58.24 -24.82 -22.73
CA ILE A 256 -59.28 -25.85 -22.54
C ILE A 256 -59.31 -26.88 -23.68
N GLN A 257 -58.59 -26.66 -24.80
CA GLN A 257 -58.69 -27.52 -25.99
C GLN A 257 -57.63 -28.64 -26.13
N GLN A 258 -56.72 -28.86 -25.16
CA GLN A 258 -55.65 -29.87 -25.26
C GLN A 258 -55.42 -30.66 -23.95
N PRO A 259 -56.29 -31.63 -23.59
CA PRO A 259 -56.22 -32.33 -22.30
C PRO A 259 -55.10 -33.39 -22.17
N GLU A 260 -54.47 -33.83 -23.27
CA GLU A 260 -53.45 -34.89 -23.21
C GLU A 260 -52.06 -34.36 -22.80
N ASN A 261 -51.69 -33.13 -23.20
CA ASN A 261 -50.37 -32.55 -22.89
C ASN A 261 -50.26 -31.97 -21.46
N THR A 262 -51.38 -31.68 -20.79
CA THR A 262 -51.37 -31.03 -19.47
C THR A 262 -50.97 -31.99 -18.35
N THR A 263 -51.27 -33.28 -18.49
CA THR A 263 -50.93 -34.31 -17.48
C THR A 263 -49.43 -34.62 -17.45
N ASP A 264 -48.79 -34.73 -18.62
CA ASP A 264 -47.34 -34.92 -18.74
C ASP A 264 -46.56 -33.69 -18.28
N LEU A 265 -47.06 -32.48 -18.59
CA LEU A 265 -46.51 -31.24 -18.06
C LEU A 265 -46.63 -31.17 -16.53
N LEU A 266 -47.78 -31.57 -15.96
CA LEU A 266 -47.95 -31.60 -14.50
C LEU A 266 -47.00 -32.61 -13.83
N GLY A 267 -46.77 -33.77 -14.46
CA GLY A 267 -45.78 -34.76 -14.01
C GLY A 267 -44.34 -34.28 -14.14
N ALA A 268 -44.01 -33.46 -15.14
CA ALA A 268 -42.72 -32.80 -15.27
C ALA A 268 -42.53 -31.69 -14.21
N VAL A 269 -43.56 -30.88 -13.98
CA VAL A 269 -43.57 -29.82 -12.95
C VAL A 269 -43.38 -30.43 -11.55
N THR A 270 -44.05 -31.53 -11.24
CA THR A 270 -43.90 -32.21 -9.94
C THR A 270 -42.48 -32.75 -9.74
N ARG A 271 -41.89 -33.37 -10.77
CA ARG A 271 -40.49 -33.85 -10.72
C ARG A 271 -39.48 -32.71 -10.57
N LEU A 272 -39.72 -31.58 -11.24
CA LEU A 272 -38.88 -30.38 -11.10
C LEU A 272 -39.05 -29.75 -9.71
N GLN A 273 -40.26 -29.77 -9.13
CA GLN A 273 -40.50 -29.34 -7.75
C GLN A 273 -39.77 -30.23 -6.74
N ASP A 274 -39.81 -31.56 -6.90
CA ASP A 274 -39.09 -32.49 -6.02
C ASP A 274 -37.57 -32.29 -6.11
N GLN A 275 -37.04 -32.05 -7.32
CA GLN A 275 -35.63 -31.72 -7.52
C GLN A 275 -35.24 -30.38 -6.88
N LEU A 276 -36.10 -29.37 -6.97
CA LEU A 276 -35.91 -28.09 -6.29
C LEU A 276 -35.85 -28.26 -4.78
N ILE A 277 -36.76 -29.03 -4.19
CA ILE A 277 -36.78 -29.31 -2.74
C ILE A 277 -35.51 -30.08 -2.33
N ALA A 278 -35.08 -31.07 -3.12
CA ALA A 278 -33.85 -31.82 -2.84
C ALA A 278 -32.59 -30.95 -2.93
N LEU A 279 -32.53 -30.01 -3.87
CA LEU A 279 -31.42 -29.06 -3.98
C LEU A 279 -31.47 -28.03 -2.85
N GLN A 280 -32.64 -27.55 -2.48
CA GLN A 280 -32.82 -26.59 -1.38
C GLN A 280 -32.37 -27.19 -0.04
N THR A 281 -32.78 -28.41 0.27
CA THR A 281 -32.31 -29.13 1.47
C THR A 281 -30.82 -29.45 1.46
N LYS A 282 -30.20 -29.58 0.27
CA LYS A 282 -28.74 -29.73 0.13
C LYS A 282 -28.02 -28.40 0.38
N CYS A 283 -28.55 -27.28 -0.12
CA CYS A 283 -28.02 -25.94 0.15
C CYS A 283 -28.08 -25.63 1.64
N GLU A 284 -29.23 -25.85 2.30
CA GLU A 284 -29.38 -25.64 3.75
C GLU A 284 -28.41 -26.50 4.59
N ARG A 285 -28.02 -27.67 4.09
CA ARG A 285 -27.01 -28.51 4.75
C ARG A 285 -25.61 -27.94 4.59
N LEU A 286 -25.25 -27.54 3.38
CA LEU A 286 -23.94 -26.93 3.09
C LEU A 286 -23.79 -25.59 3.81
N GLU A 287 -24.85 -24.79 3.91
CA GLU A 287 -24.85 -23.54 4.69
C GLU A 287 -24.57 -23.79 6.17
N ARG A 288 -25.16 -24.83 6.75
CA ARG A 288 -24.86 -25.25 8.13
C ARG A 288 -23.42 -25.71 8.29
N GLU A 289 -22.91 -26.56 7.40
CA GLU A 289 -21.50 -27.00 7.43
C GLU A 289 -20.51 -25.83 7.28
N LEU A 290 -20.86 -24.82 6.48
CA LEU A 290 -20.04 -23.62 6.28
C LEU A 290 -20.08 -22.70 7.51
N SER A 291 -21.25 -22.59 8.17
CA SER A 291 -21.39 -21.91 9.47
C SER A 291 -20.53 -22.58 10.54
N ASP A 292 -20.64 -23.90 10.70
CA ASP A 292 -19.86 -24.68 11.67
C ASP A 292 -18.35 -24.58 11.39
N SER A 293 -17.94 -24.56 10.11
CA SER A 293 -16.55 -24.37 9.72
C SER A 293 -16.05 -22.95 10.02
N ASN A 294 -16.89 -21.93 9.89
CA ASN A 294 -16.53 -20.55 10.24
C ASN A 294 -16.40 -20.38 11.74
N GLU A 295 -17.33 -20.90 12.54
CA GLU A 295 -17.25 -20.88 14.01
C GLU A 295 -15.98 -21.60 14.52
N ASN A 296 -15.63 -22.75 13.94
CA ASN A 296 -14.38 -23.44 14.27
C ASN A 296 -13.13 -22.64 13.88
N LYS A 297 -13.18 -21.90 12.77
CA LYS A 297 -12.09 -21.04 12.33
C LYS A 297 -11.92 -19.84 13.26
N GLU A 298 -13.01 -19.19 13.65
CA GLU A 298 -13.01 -18.09 14.63
C GLU A 298 -12.48 -18.57 16.00
N LEU A 299 -12.86 -19.77 16.44
CA LEU A 299 -12.33 -20.37 17.66
C LEU A 299 -10.82 -20.64 17.55
N LEU A 300 -10.35 -21.13 16.41
CA LEU A 300 -8.92 -21.35 16.18
C LEU A 300 -8.13 -20.04 16.15
N GLU A 301 -8.70 -18.99 15.55
CA GLU A 301 -8.12 -17.66 15.55
C GLU A 301 -8.02 -17.09 16.97
N PHE A 302 -9.07 -17.25 17.77
CA PHE A 302 -9.06 -16.86 19.18
C PHE A 302 -7.99 -17.61 19.98
N GLN A 303 -7.88 -18.94 19.79
CA GLN A 303 -6.85 -19.75 20.45
C GLN A 303 -5.42 -19.35 20.04
N LEU A 304 -5.21 -19.00 18.77
CA LEU A 304 -3.91 -18.52 18.28
C LEU A 304 -3.56 -17.15 18.85
N LEU A 305 -4.54 -16.24 18.95
CA LEU A 305 -4.35 -14.93 19.56
C LEU A 305 -4.00 -15.06 21.05
N GLU A 306 -4.74 -15.89 21.79
CA GLU A 306 -4.46 -16.17 23.21
C GLU A 306 -3.07 -16.80 23.39
N ALA A 307 -2.68 -17.75 22.54
CA ALA A 307 -1.34 -18.35 22.58
C ALA A 307 -0.23 -17.33 22.28
N ASN A 308 -0.46 -16.41 21.34
CA ASN A 308 0.50 -15.38 20.98
C ASN A 308 0.64 -14.32 22.09
N GLU A 309 -0.46 -13.96 22.74
CA GLU A 309 -0.46 -13.04 23.89
C GLU A 309 0.23 -13.66 25.10
N ASN A 310 -0.01 -14.95 25.37
CA ASN A 310 0.71 -15.70 26.39
C ASN A 310 2.22 -15.78 26.11
N MET A 311 2.63 -16.06 24.86
CA MET A 311 4.04 -16.04 24.47
C MET A 311 4.68 -14.66 24.64
N LYS A 312 3.94 -13.60 24.32
CA LYS A 312 4.41 -12.22 24.50
C LYS A 312 4.61 -11.90 25.98
N HIS A 313 3.68 -12.31 26.84
CA HIS A 313 3.81 -12.13 28.28
C HIS A 313 5.01 -12.92 28.85
N GLU A 314 5.21 -14.17 28.42
CA GLU A 314 6.39 -14.96 28.81
C GLU A 314 7.72 -14.31 28.35
N LEU A 315 7.73 -13.70 27.16
CA LEU A 315 8.89 -12.98 26.63
C LEU A 315 9.17 -11.70 27.43
N GLU A 316 8.13 -10.92 27.73
CA GLU A 316 8.22 -9.71 28.55
C GLU A 316 8.69 -10.04 29.97
N GLU A 317 8.18 -11.12 30.55
CA GLU A 317 8.62 -11.62 31.86
C GLU A 317 10.08 -12.12 31.83
N SER A 318 10.49 -12.81 30.76
CA SER A 318 11.87 -13.25 30.55
C SER A 318 12.85 -12.08 30.37
N LEU A 319 12.42 -11.02 29.68
CA LEU A 319 13.18 -9.79 29.51
C LEU A 319 13.26 -8.99 30.83
N ALA A 320 12.19 -8.97 31.63
CA ALA A 320 12.21 -8.39 32.96
C ALA A 320 13.18 -9.13 33.90
N ARG A 321 13.24 -10.46 33.82
CA ARG A 321 14.23 -11.28 34.57
C ARG A 321 15.67 -10.99 34.13
N ARG A 322 15.95 -10.80 32.83
CA ARG A 322 17.30 -10.42 32.35
C ARG A 322 17.73 -9.02 32.80
N LYS A 323 16.83 -8.03 32.75
CA LYS A 323 17.14 -6.66 33.23
C LYS A 323 17.40 -6.59 34.74
N GLY A 324 16.99 -7.60 35.51
CA GLY A 324 17.35 -7.76 36.92
C GLY A 324 18.78 -8.28 37.15
N HIS A 325 19.40 -8.93 36.15
CA HIS A 325 20.76 -9.47 36.25
C HIS A 325 21.85 -8.45 35.83
N ASP A 326 21.53 -7.51 34.93
CA ASP A 326 22.47 -6.51 34.39
C ASP A 326 22.88 -5.37 35.35
N LYS A 327 22.50 -5.43 36.63
CA LYS A 327 22.96 -4.46 37.66
C LYS A 327 24.06 -4.98 38.57
N MET A 328 24.51 -6.22 38.38
CA MET A 328 25.63 -6.80 39.11
C MET A 328 26.64 -7.29 38.07
N ILE A 329 27.92 -6.93 38.24
CA ILE A 329 29.05 -7.26 37.36
C ILE A 329 29.35 -6.17 36.30
N GLU A 330 29.54 -4.94 36.76
CA GLU A 330 30.66 -4.13 36.27
C GLU A 330 31.86 -4.42 37.18
N THR A 331 32.87 -5.14 36.69
CA THR A 331 34.28 -4.88 37.02
C THR A 331 35.19 -5.70 36.11
N ASP A 332 35.99 -4.97 35.33
CA ASP A 332 37.22 -5.44 34.71
C ASP A 332 38.08 -6.18 35.72
N LYS A 333 38.46 -7.44 35.40
CA LYS A 333 39.83 -7.98 35.55
C LYS A 333 39.89 -9.52 35.41
N TRP A 334 40.74 -9.94 34.48
CA TRP A 334 41.63 -11.12 34.48
C TRP A 334 41.34 -12.25 33.49
N ILE A 335 42.25 -12.32 32.52
CA ILE A 335 42.77 -13.55 31.92
C ILE A 335 43.35 -14.41 33.05
N ALA A 336 42.83 -15.61 33.22
CA ALA A 336 43.55 -16.74 33.80
C ALA A 336 43.15 -17.99 33.02
N GLU A 337 44.17 -18.65 32.46
CA GLU A 337 44.10 -19.98 31.89
C GLU A 337 43.75 -21.02 32.98
N ASP A 338 43.08 -22.08 32.55
CA ASP A 338 42.79 -23.32 33.27
C ASP A 338 41.93 -23.23 34.55
N GLY A 339 40.61 -23.36 34.35
CA GLY A 339 39.65 -23.66 35.40
C GLY A 339 38.31 -24.14 34.84
N ASP A 340 38.06 -25.45 34.96
CA ASP A 340 36.80 -26.19 34.78
C ASP A 340 35.51 -25.39 34.46
N ASP A 341 35.28 -25.04 33.19
CA ASP A 341 33.96 -24.68 32.67
C ASP A 341 33.11 -25.94 32.37
N LYS A 342 32.92 -26.80 33.38
CA LYS A 342 32.09 -28.02 33.26
C LYS A 342 30.77 -27.96 34.00
N GLU A 343 30.50 -26.93 34.81
CA GLU A 343 29.36 -26.94 35.74
C GLU A 343 28.08 -26.24 35.26
N LEU A 344 28.04 -25.66 34.05
CA LEU A 344 26.80 -25.06 33.50
C LEU A 344 26.29 -25.71 32.21
N LEU A 345 26.96 -26.76 31.71
CA LEU A 345 26.46 -27.59 30.60
C LEU A 345 25.64 -28.81 31.06
N GLN A 346 25.53 -29.04 32.37
CA GLN A 346 24.62 -30.03 32.94
C GLN A 346 23.30 -29.36 33.33
N ILE A 347 22.34 -29.32 32.42
CA ILE A 347 20.94 -29.77 32.56
C ILE A 347 20.34 -29.64 31.15
N ALA A 348 20.90 -30.37 30.19
CA ALA A 348 20.15 -30.76 29.00
C ALA A 348 19.66 -32.17 29.28
N LEU A 349 18.36 -32.35 29.51
CA LEU A 349 17.77 -33.67 29.63
C LEU A 349 18.04 -34.42 28.31
N THR A 350 18.61 -35.61 28.41
CA THR A 350 18.76 -36.51 27.26
C THR A 350 17.38 -36.96 26.78
N LEU A 351 17.29 -37.46 25.53
CA LEU A 351 16.04 -37.95 24.95
C LEU A 351 15.39 -39.04 25.83
N ASP A 352 16.22 -39.93 26.38
CA ASP A 352 15.78 -40.99 27.29
C ASP A 352 15.22 -40.41 28.60
N GLN A 353 15.91 -39.43 29.19
CA GLN A 353 15.43 -38.76 30.40
C GLN A 353 14.12 -37.98 30.15
N THR A 354 13.92 -37.44 28.95
CA THR A 354 12.68 -36.76 28.57
C THR A 354 11.53 -37.75 28.40
N CYS A 355 11.82 -38.92 27.80
CA CYS A 355 10.85 -40.02 27.69
C CYS A 355 10.47 -40.61 29.05
N ASP A 356 11.43 -40.72 29.96
CA ASP A 356 11.18 -41.15 31.34
C ASP A 356 10.34 -40.12 32.09
N LEU A 357 10.63 -38.82 31.95
CA LEU A 357 9.83 -37.74 32.54
C LEU A 357 8.37 -37.76 32.03
N LYS A 358 8.16 -38.01 30.73
CA LYS A 358 6.81 -38.17 30.15
C LYS A 358 6.09 -39.39 30.70
N ARG A 359 6.81 -40.49 30.93
CA ARG A 359 6.26 -41.71 31.53
C ARG A 359 5.84 -41.46 32.97
N ASP A 360 6.68 -40.77 33.74
CA ASP A 360 6.44 -40.42 35.13
C ASP A 360 5.26 -39.45 35.27
N LEU A 361 5.17 -38.44 34.39
CA LEU A 361 4.01 -37.55 34.32
C LEU A 361 2.72 -38.30 33.97
N LEU A 362 2.79 -39.31 33.08
CA LEU A 362 1.63 -40.15 32.76
C LEU A 362 1.21 -41.03 33.95
N GLN A 363 2.16 -41.53 34.73
CA GLN A 363 1.90 -42.30 35.94
C GLN A 363 1.31 -41.41 37.05
N LEU A 364 1.87 -40.22 37.25
CA LEU A 364 1.35 -39.20 38.16
C LEU A 364 -0.09 -38.81 37.78
N TYR A 365 -0.37 -38.55 36.49
CA TYR A 365 -1.71 -38.22 36.00
C TYR A 365 -2.75 -39.32 36.35
N LYS A 366 -2.33 -40.59 36.32
CA LYS A 366 -3.17 -41.75 36.65
C LYS A 366 -3.27 -42.04 38.15
N SER A 367 -2.48 -41.39 39.00
CA SER A 367 -2.52 -41.64 40.44
C SER A 367 -3.84 -41.17 41.05
N ALA A 368 -4.43 -41.96 41.95
CA ALA A 368 -5.74 -41.67 42.53
C ALA A 368 -5.72 -40.49 43.52
N ASN A 369 -4.54 -40.12 44.03
CA ASN A 369 -4.37 -39.18 45.14
C ASN A 369 -4.28 -37.70 44.70
N LEU A 370 -4.38 -37.42 43.40
CA LEU A 370 -4.31 -36.06 42.88
C LEU A 370 -5.71 -35.48 42.67
N ASP A 371 -5.88 -34.22 43.01
CA ASP A 371 -7.08 -33.46 42.68
C ASP A 371 -7.11 -33.08 41.19
N ASP A 372 -8.27 -32.60 40.71
CA ASP A 372 -8.47 -32.27 39.30
C ASP A 372 -7.56 -31.11 38.83
N CYS A 373 -7.18 -30.21 39.73
CA CYS A 373 -6.27 -29.10 39.44
C CYS A 373 -4.85 -29.63 39.19
N GLN A 374 -4.37 -30.52 40.05
CA GLN A 374 -3.08 -31.18 39.91
C GLN A 374 -3.01 -32.05 38.65
N ARG A 375 -4.09 -32.79 38.32
CA ARG A 375 -4.17 -33.55 37.06
C ARG A 375 -4.13 -32.64 35.85
N LYS A 376 -4.81 -31.49 35.89
CA LYS A 376 -4.78 -30.48 34.82
C LYS A 376 -3.37 -29.93 34.62
N ASN A 377 -2.66 -29.61 35.71
CA ASN A 377 -1.27 -29.13 35.65
C ASN A 377 -0.32 -30.18 35.08
N ILE A 378 -0.46 -31.45 35.46
CA ILE A 378 0.35 -32.55 34.90
C ILE A 378 0.06 -32.74 33.40
N ARG A 379 -1.20 -32.64 32.99
CA ARG A 379 -1.58 -32.71 31.57
C ARG A 379 -0.99 -31.56 30.77
N GLN A 380 -1.01 -30.34 31.31
CA GLN A 380 -0.38 -29.17 30.69
C GLN A 380 1.14 -29.33 30.59
N ALA A 381 1.80 -29.81 31.65
CA ALA A 381 3.24 -30.08 31.63
C ALA A 381 3.61 -31.12 30.56
N LYS A 382 2.82 -32.18 30.41
CA LYS A 382 3.03 -33.18 29.35
C LYS A 382 2.88 -32.60 27.94
N LEU A 383 1.83 -31.81 27.72
CA LEU A 383 1.60 -31.13 26.43
C LEU A 383 2.71 -30.12 26.11
N TYR A 384 3.23 -29.43 27.12
CA TYR A 384 4.34 -28.50 26.95
C TYR A 384 5.63 -29.21 26.54
N ILE A 385 5.94 -30.38 27.13
CA ILE A 385 7.10 -31.18 26.70
C ILE A 385 6.91 -31.70 25.26
N GLU A 386 5.71 -32.14 24.88
CA GLU A 386 5.41 -32.54 23.49
C GLU A 386 5.55 -31.38 22.51
N PHE A 387 5.13 -30.18 22.89
CA PHE A 387 5.32 -28.96 22.09
C PHE A 387 6.81 -28.64 21.90
N LEU A 388 7.61 -28.66 22.98
CA LEU A 388 9.04 -28.39 22.91
C LEU A 388 9.79 -29.42 22.06
N GLU A 389 9.42 -30.71 22.14
CA GLU A 389 9.99 -31.74 21.27
C GLU A 389 9.67 -31.50 19.79
N ASN A 390 8.44 -31.09 19.46
CA ASN A 390 8.08 -30.74 18.09
C ASN A 390 8.90 -29.54 17.57
N VAL A 391 9.08 -28.50 18.40
CA VAL A 391 9.91 -27.34 18.07
C VAL A 391 11.38 -27.75 17.86
N CYS A 392 11.92 -28.61 18.72
CA CYS A 392 13.28 -29.14 18.57
C CYS A 392 13.42 -30.00 17.31
N SER A 393 12.45 -30.86 17.00
CA SER A 393 12.44 -31.68 15.78
C SER A 393 12.40 -30.81 14.52
N ILE A 394 11.63 -29.73 14.51
CA ILE A 394 11.57 -28.78 13.40
C ILE A 394 12.91 -28.08 13.23
N LYS A 395 13.51 -27.58 14.32
CA LYS A 395 14.83 -26.93 14.27
C LYS A 395 15.94 -27.89 13.85
N GLN A 396 15.89 -29.14 14.27
CA GLN A 396 16.85 -30.17 13.87
C GLN A 396 16.71 -30.51 12.38
N SER A 397 15.49 -30.60 11.86
CA SER A 397 15.23 -30.77 10.42
C SER A 397 15.71 -29.57 9.60
N GLN A 398 15.53 -28.34 10.11
CA GLN A 398 16.06 -27.12 9.46
C GLN A 398 17.60 -27.10 9.45
N LEU A 399 18.24 -27.45 10.56
CA LEU A 399 19.70 -27.57 10.65
C LEU A 399 20.24 -28.65 9.70
N GLN A 400 19.55 -29.78 9.60
CA GLN A 400 19.93 -30.85 8.68
C GLN A 400 19.78 -30.42 7.22
N GLY A 401 18.70 -29.71 6.86
CA GLY A 401 18.54 -29.11 5.53
C GLY A 401 19.63 -28.08 5.20
N LEU A 402 20.08 -27.29 6.17
CA LEU A 402 21.20 -26.36 5.99
C LEU A 402 22.55 -27.07 5.82
N LEU A 403 22.78 -28.18 6.53
CA LEU A 403 23.97 -29.02 6.39
C LEU A 403 24.01 -29.73 5.03
N GLU A 404 22.88 -30.24 4.55
CA GLU A 404 22.76 -30.87 3.22
C GLU A 404 23.03 -29.85 2.10
N MET A 405 22.45 -28.65 2.20
CA MET A 405 22.73 -27.54 1.27
C MET A 405 24.20 -27.08 1.29
N GLY A 406 24.85 -27.11 2.46
CA GLY A 406 26.28 -26.82 2.60
C GLY A 406 27.17 -27.91 1.98
N SER A 407 26.77 -29.18 2.08
CA SER A 407 27.50 -30.31 1.49
C SER A 407 27.47 -30.30 -0.05
N ASP A 408 26.33 -29.92 -0.64
CA ASP A 408 26.17 -29.75 -2.09
C ASP A 408 26.98 -28.56 -2.65
N GLY A 409 27.19 -27.52 -1.84
CA GLY A 409 28.10 -26.43 -2.19
C GLY A 409 29.56 -26.88 -2.21
N SER A 410 29.97 -27.67 -1.21
CA SER A 410 31.33 -28.17 -1.07
C SER A 410 31.72 -29.16 -2.19
N THR A 411 30.80 -30.05 -2.59
CA THR A 411 31.04 -30.99 -3.70
C THR A 411 31.18 -30.27 -5.04
N LYS A 412 30.31 -29.29 -5.33
CA LYS A 412 30.40 -28.47 -6.56
C LYS A 412 31.70 -27.67 -6.65
N ILE A 413 32.22 -27.17 -5.52
CA ILE A 413 33.50 -26.47 -5.47
C ILE A 413 34.66 -27.42 -5.78
N LYS A 414 34.66 -28.63 -5.20
CA LYS A 414 35.68 -29.66 -5.48
C LYS A 414 35.65 -30.11 -6.94
N ASP A 415 34.47 -30.29 -7.52
CA ASP A 415 34.31 -30.64 -8.94
C ASP A 415 34.83 -29.52 -9.86
N TYR A 416 34.61 -28.25 -9.48
CA TYR A 416 35.14 -27.11 -10.21
C TYR A 416 36.67 -27.03 -10.13
N GLU A 417 37.24 -27.30 -8.95
CA GLU A 417 38.69 -27.34 -8.74
C GLU A 417 39.35 -28.47 -9.54
N LEU A 418 38.76 -29.68 -9.54
CA LEU A 418 39.21 -30.81 -10.37
C LEU A 418 39.19 -30.45 -11.85
N LYS A 419 38.07 -29.91 -12.34
CA LYS A 419 37.93 -29.53 -13.75
C LYS A 419 38.87 -28.40 -14.16
N LYS A 420 39.21 -27.51 -13.22
CA LYS A 420 40.24 -26.49 -13.42
C LYS A 420 41.63 -27.12 -13.57
N THR A 421 41.99 -28.08 -12.72
CA THR A 421 43.28 -28.79 -12.83
C THR A 421 43.41 -29.61 -14.12
N GLU A 422 42.33 -30.26 -14.58
CA GLU A 422 42.31 -30.97 -15.87
C GLU A 422 42.53 -30.03 -17.05
N ASN A 423 41.88 -28.85 -17.03
CA ASN A 423 42.09 -27.82 -18.05
C ASN A 423 43.52 -27.27 -18.02
N ASP A 424 44.11 -27.08 -16.84
CA ASP A 424 45.49 -26.60 -16.71
C ASP A 424 46.49 -27.62 -17.29
N ILE A 425 46.25 -28.92 -17.08
CA ILE A 425 47.04 -30.00 -17.69
C ILE A 425 46.88 -29.98 -19.22
N LEU A 426 45.65 -29.90 -19.74
CA LEU A 426 45.40 -29.83 -21.18
C LEU A 426 46.06 -28.61 -21.83
N ILE A 427 46.05 -27.46 -21.13
CA ILE A 427 46.73 -26.25 -21.59
C ILE A 427 48.25 -26.44 -21.61
N ALA A 428 48.82 -27.15 -20.63
CA ALA A 428 50.25 -27.48 -20.61
C ALA A 428 50.65 -28.38 -21.79
N ASP A 429 49.88 -29.44 -22.05
CA ASP A 429 50.11 -30.37 -23.18
C ASP A 429 50.01 -29.65 -24.53
N LEU A 430 49.00 -28.79 -24.70
CA LEU A 430 48.85 -28.00 -25.94
C LEU A 430 50.01 -27.02 -26.13
N ARG A 431 50.53 -26.43 -25.05
CA ARG A 431 51.72 -25.56 -25.13
C ARG A 431 52.97 -26.34 -25.51
N GLU A 432 53.12 -27.55 -24.99
CA GLU A 432 54.24 -28.43 -25.34
C GLU A 432 54.17 -28.86 -26.82
N GLN A 433 52.99 -29.22 -27.32
CA GLN A 433 52.77 -29.53 -28.74
C GLN A 433 53.11 -28.32 -29.65
N ILE A 434 52.68 -27.11 -29.27
CA ILE A 434 53.02 -25.87 -30.00
C ILE A 434 54.54 -25.64 -29.98
N GLN A 435 55.21 -25.89 -28.85
CA GLN A 435 56.65 -25.74 -28.74
C GLN A 435 57.40 -26.76 -29.61
N GLY A 436 56.92 -28.01 -29.66
CA GLY A 436 57.43 -29.05 -30.56
C GLY A 436 57.30 -28.65 -32.02
N LEU A 437 56.13 -28.14 -32.44
CA LEU A 437 55.89 -27.65 -33.80
C LEU A 437 56.80 -26.48 -34.17
N ARG A 438 57.01 -25.52 -33.26
CA ARG A 438 57.95 -24.41 -33.47
C ARG A 438 59.40 -24.88 -33.62
N SER A 439 59.80 -25.94 -32.92
CA SER A 439 61.14 -26.54 -33.08
C SER A 439 61.30 -27.18 -34.47
N VAL A 440 60.27 -27.88 -34.95
CA VAL A 440 60.26 -28.47 -36.29
C VAL A 440 60.29 -27.39 -37.37
N GLU A 441 59.53 -26.31 -37.19
CA GLU A 441 59.51 -25.17 -38.11
C GLU A 441 60.88 -24.45 -38.16
N LYS A 442 61.57 -24.35 -37.03
CA LYS A 442 62.94 -23.84 -36.97
C LYS A 442 63.92 -24.72 -37.74
N GLN A 443 63.86 -26.04 -37.56
CA GLN A 443 64.70 -26.99 -38.31
C GLN A 443 64.42 -26.93 -39.81
N LYS A 444 63.16 -26.74 -40.21
CA LYS A 444 62.77 -26.54 -41.60
C LYS A 444 63.43 -25.28 -42.19
N MET A 445 63.39 -24.15 -41.47
CA MET A 445 64.06 -22.91 -41.90
C MET A 445 65.58 -23.09 -42.03
N GLU A 446 66.22 -23.78 -41.08
CA GLU A 446 67.67 -24.07 -41.14
C GLU A 446 68.03 -24.93 -42.36
N LEU A 447 67.21 -25.93 -42.69
CA LEU A 447 67.37 -26.75 -43.89
C LEU A 447 67.12 -25.97 -45.18
N GLU A 448 66.15 -25.05 -45.21
CA GLU A 448 65.90 -24.17 -46.35
C GLU A 448 67.10 -23.26 -46.63
N VAL A 449 67.71 -22.66 -45.59
CA VAL A 449 68.93 -21.86 -45.71
C VAL A 449 70.11 -22.71 -46.22
N GLU A 450 70.26 -23.93 -45.73
CA GLU A 450 71.32 -24.83 -46.19
C GLU A 450 71.12 -25.27 -47.66
N VAL A 451 69.86 -25.50 -48.08
CA VAL A 451 69.51 -25.78 -49.47
C VAL A 451 69.82 -24.58 -50.36
N GLU A 452 69.53 -23.33 -49.95
CA GLU A 452 69.93 -22.13 -50.69
C GLU A 452 71.45 -21.97 -50.79
N ARG A 453 72.18 -22.28 -49.70
CA ARG A 453 73.65 -22.30 -49.69
C ARG A 453 74.23 -23.34 -50.66
N LEU A 454 73.61 -24.52 -50.74
CA LEU A 454 74.00 -25.55 -51.70
C LEU A 454 73.67 -25.14 -53.13
N HIS A 455 72.51 -24.52 -53.38
CA HIS A 455 72.17 -24.00 -54.71
C HIS A 455 73.16 -22.93 -55.19
N THR A 456 73.57 -22.02 -54.31
CA THR A 456 74.58 -20.99 -54.63
C THR A 456 75.96 -21.61 -54.87
N SER A 457 76.34 -22.64 -54.10
CA SER A 457 77.59 -23.39 -54.33
C SER A 457 77.58 -24.14 -55.66
N VAL A 458 76.47 -24.80 -56.01
CA VAL A 458 76.31 -25.48 -57.30
C VAL A 458 76.33 -24.48 -58.46
N ALA A 459 75.72 -23.30 -58.29
CA ALA A 459 75.80 -22.23 -59.29
C ALA A 459 77.24 -21.75 -59.50
N ALA A 460 78.02 -21.56 -58.43
CA ALA A 460 79.43 -21.19 -58.51
C ALA A 460 80.28 -22.27 -59.20
N LEU A 461 80.07 -23.54 -58.88
CA LEU A 461 80.75 -24.67 -59.55
C LEU A 461 80.38 -24.77 -61.03
N ASN A 462 79.12 -24.50 -61.39
CA ASN A 462 78.71 -24.44 -62.79
C ASN A 462 79.34 -23.26 -63.54
N GLN A 463 79.51 -22.12 -62.87
CA GLN A 463 80.21 -20.97 -63.44
C GLN A 463 81.71 -21.26 -63.62
N GLU A 464 82.36 -21.92 -62.67
CA GLU A 464 83.75 -22.37 -62.77
C GLU A 464 83.93 -23.42 -63.88
N LYS A 465 82.99 -24.36 -63.99
CA LYS A 465 82.91 -25.30 -65.11
C LYS A 465 82.77 -24.56 -66.45
N GLN A 466 81.96 -23.51 -66.52
CA GLN A 466 81.82 -22.69 -67.73
C GLN A 466 83.12 -21.96 -68.06
N VAL A 467 83.82 -21.37 -67.08
CA VAL A 467 85.13 -20.74 -67.27
C VAL A 467 86.19 -21.74 -67.73
N LEU A 468 86.17 -22.97 -67.21
CA LEU A 468 87.07 -24.04 -67.65
C LEU A 468 86.73 -24.51 -69.07
N LEU A 469 85.45 -24.60 -69.43
CA LEU A 469 85.01 -24.89 -70.80
C LEU A 469 85.40 -23.76 -71.76
N ASP A 470 85.31 -22.51 -71.32
CA ASP A 470 85.73 -21.33 -72.09
C ASP A 470 87.25 -21.31 -72.26
N LYS A 471 88.03 -21.67 -71.23
CA LYS A 471 89.50 -21.86 -71.33
C LYS A 471 89.89 -23.05 -72.20
N ILE A 472 89.13 -24.14 -72.18
CA ILE A 472 89.35 -25.28 -73.09
C ILE A 472 88.99 -24.87 -74.52
N SER A 473 87.94 -24.08 -74.71
CA SER A 473 87.56 -23.49 -76.00
C SER A 473 88.65 -22.52 -76.51
N GLU A 474 89.18 -21.66 -75.65
CA GLU A 474 90.25 -20.70 -75.93
C GLU A 474 91.57 -21.44 -76.26
N ASN A 475 91.96 -22.43 -75.45
CA ASN A 475 93.10 -23.32 -75.72
C ASN A 475 92.89 -24.21 -76.97
N SER A 476 91.64 -24.54 -77.33
CA SER A 476 91.32 -25.26 -78.58
C SER A 476 91.35 -24.35 -79.82
N SER A 477 91.31 -23.03 -79.62
CA SER A 477 91.37 -22.01 -80.67
C SER A 477 92.79 -21.47 -80.93
N GLU A 478 93.76 -21.70 -80.03
CA GLU A 478 95.17 -21.31 -80.19
C GLU A 478 96.11 -22.41 -80.75
N VAL A 479 95.63 -23.62 -81.01
CA VAL A 479 96.47 -24.71 -81.58
C VAL A 479 95.94 -25.17 -82.93
N LYS A 480 96.11 -24.32 -83.96
CA LYS A 480 95.98 -24.71 -85.38
C LYS A 480 97.11 -24.13 -86.26
N LYS A 481 98.13 -24.97 -86.47
CA LYS A 481 99.20 -25.01 -87.53
C LYS A 481 100.34 -23.96 -87.43
N PRO A 482 101.59 -24.22 -87.94
CA PRO A 482 102.04 -25.25 -88.93
C PRO A 482 103.46 -25.89 -88.72
N MET A 483 103.90 -26.75 -89.67
CA MET A 483 105.30 -27.01 -90.14
C MET A 483 106.31 -27.71 -89.16
N PHE A 484 107.37 -28.46 -89.53
CA PHE A 484 108.04 -29.00 -90.74
C PHE A 484 109.11 -30.05 -90.29
N ASP A 485 109.53 -30.93 -91.21
CA ASP A 485 110.84 -31.59 -91.41
C ASP A 485 111.62 -32.46 -90.37
N ASN A 486 111.72 -33.75 -90.74
CA ASN A 486 112.92 -34.60 -90.95
C ASN A 486 114.26 -34.40 -90.18
N THR A 487 114.69 -35.52 -89.56
CA THR A 487 116.07 -36.08 -89.43
C THR A 487 117.07 -35.36 -88.51
N ALA A 488 117.88 -35.97 -87.63
CA ALA A 488 118.26 -37.34 -87.33
C ALA A 488 118.90 -37.42 -85.92
N ASN A 489 118.74 -38.54 -85.19
CA ASN A 489 119.85 -39.28 -84.57
C ASN A 489 119.33 -40.59 -83.93
N ASN A 490 119.93 -41.69 -84.38
CA ASN A 490 119.54 -43.08 -84.12
C ASN A 490 119.87 -43.52 -82.69
N GLU A 491 119.06 -44.48 -82.21
CA GLU A 491 119.18 -45.32 -80.99
C GLU A 491 118.41 -44.90 -79.72
N GLY A 492 117.99 -43.64 -79.54
CA GLY A 492 117.05 -43.26 -78.46
C GLY A 492 115.56 -43.48 -78.78
N VAL A 493 115.21 -43.62 -80.07
CA VAL A 493 113.83 -43.65 -80.57
C VAL A 493 113.11 -44.98 -80.27
N LYS A 494 113.83 -46.12 -80.17
CA LYS A 494 113.19 -47.43 -79.89
C LYS A 494 112.72 -47.59 -78.44
N ASP A 495 113.41 -46.96 -77.49
CA ASP A 495 112.98 -46.96 -76.08
C ASP A 495 111.87 -45.94 -75.84
N LEU A 496 111.94 -44.76 -76.49
CA LEU A 496 110.83 -43.80 -76.51
C LEU A 496 109.59 -44.33 -77.22
N GLU A 497 109.72 -45.11 -78.31
CA GLU A 497 108.60 -45.81 -78.96
C GLU A 497 107.99 -46.86 -78.04
N LYS A 498 108.79 -47.65 -77.32
CA LYS A 498 108.25 -48.61 -76.32
C LYS A 498 107.59 -47.91 -75.13
N GLU A 499 108.16 -46.80 -74.66
CA GLU A 499 107.61 -45.97 -73.58
C GLU A 499 106.31 -45.29 -74.03
N LEU A 500 106.27 -44.76 -75.25
CA LEU A 500 105.07 -44.19 -75.88
C LEU A 500 104.02 -45.25 -76.13
N MET A 501 104.39 -46.47 -76.55
CA MET A 501 103.43 -47.54 -76.78
C MET A 501 102.86 -48.10 -75.46
N LYS A 502 103.66 -48.15 -74.40
CA LYS A 502 103.15 -48.42 -73.04
C LYS A 502 102.21 -47.32 -72.54
N LYS A 503 102.55 -46.04 -72.75
CA LYS A 503 101.68 -44.91 -72.39
C LYS A 503 100.40 -44.92 -73.22
N LEU A 504 100.49 -45.24 -74.51
CA LEU A 504 99.35 -45.38 -75.40
C LEU A 504 98.42 -46.50 -74.94
N ASN A 505 98.97 -47.68 -74.63
CA ASN A 505 98.18 -48.80 -74.11
C ASN A 505 97.56 -48.47 -72.74
N ALA A 506 98.28 -47.80 -71.84
CA ALA A 506 97.75 -47.36 -70.56
C ALA A 506 96.64 -46.30 -70.74
N THR A 507 96.76 -45.40 -71.71
CA THR A 507 95.70 -44.43 -72.04
C THR A 507 94.50 -45.10 -72.71
N ASP A 508 94.71 -46.15 -73.51
CA ASP A 508 93.64 -46.92 -74.13
C ASP A 508 92.89 -47.76 -73.09
N GLU A 509 93.59 -48.34 -72.12
CA GLU A 509 92.98 -49.02 -70.96
C GLU A 509 92.20 -48.04 -70.07
N GLN A 510 92.75 -46.85 -69.79
CA GLN A 510 92.02 -45.79 -69.07
C GLN A 510 90.78 -45.33 -69.84
N LYS A 511 90.88 -45.17 -71.16
CA LYS A 511 89.76 -44.82 -72.03
C LYS A 511 88.69 -45.91 -71.99
N ALA A 512 89.07 -47.18 -72.06
CA ALA A 512 88.13 -48.30 -71.95
C ALA A 512 87.43 -48.31 -70.57
N SER A 513 88.15 -48.06 -69.48
CA SER A 513 87.57 -47.95 -68.14
C SER A 513 86.60 -46.77 -68.01
N LEU A 514 86.93 -45.62 -68.60
CA LEU A 514 86.05 -44.44 -68.59
C LEU A 514 84.80 -44.67 -69.44
N LEU A 515 84.92 -45.33 -70.58
CA LEU A 515 83.77 -45.72 -71.42
C LEU A 515 82.81 -46.65 -70.67
N HIS A 516 83.31 -47.69 -69.99
CA HIS A 516 82.47 -48.53 -69.15
C HIS A 516 81.81 -47.77 -67.99
N ARG A 517 82.50 -46.79 -67.40
CA ARG A 517 81.90 -45.95 -66.35
C ARG A 517 80.80 -45.05 -66.92
N ILE A 518 80.97 -44.51 -68.12
CA ILE A 518 79.95 -43.72 -68.82
C ILE A 518 78.73 -44.60 -69.12
N GLU A 519 78.93 -45.80 -69.67
CA GLU A 519 77.83 -46.75 -69.93
C GLU A 519 77.06 -47.11 -68.65
N ALA A 520 77.76 -47.33 -67.53
CA ALA A 520 77.14 -47.61 -66.23
C ALA A 520 76.31 -46.41 -65.72
N LEU A 521 76.83 -45.19 -65.84
CA LEU A 521 76.12 -43.97 -65.44
C LEU A 521 74.93 -43.66 -66.36
N GLU A 522 75.03 -43.98 -67.66
CA GLU A 522 73.91 -43.87 -68.59
C GLU A 522 72.79 -44.85 -68.24
N LYS A 523 73.14 -46.07 -67.84
CA LYS A 523 72.16 -47.05 -67.34
C LYS A 523 71.50 -46.58 -66.05
N GLU A 524 72.27 -46.11 -65.07
CA GLU A 524 71.75 -45.57 -63.81
C GLU A 524 70.83 -44.36 -64.05
N LYS A 525 71.20 -43.47 -64.97
CA LYS A 525 70.35 -42.34 -65.39
C LYS A 525 69.02 -42.81 -65.97
N GLN A 526 69.03 -43.85 -66.82
CA GLN A 526 67.79 -44.41 -67.39
C GLN A 526 66.89 -45.02 -66.31
N GLU A 527 67.47 -45.76 -65.36
CA GLU A 527 66.73 -46.35 -64.23
C GLU A 527 66.09 -45.26 -63.34
N LEU A 528 66.84 -44.18 -63.03
CA LEU A 528 66.30 -43.03 -62.29
C LEU A 528 65.18 -42.31 -63.06
N LEU A 529 65.28 -42.22 -64.39
CA LEU A 529 64.28 -41.58 -65.22
C LEU A 529 62.98 -42.38 -65.24
N MET A 530 63.07 -43.72 -65.31
CA MET A 530 61.93 -44.61 -65.14
C MET A 530 61.28 -44.47 -63.76
N SER A 531 62.07 -44.51 -62.69
CA SER A 531 61.56 -44.32 -61.32
C SER A 531 60.89 -42.95 -61.12
N ARG A 532 61.45 -41.88 -61.69
CA ARG A 532 60.81 -40.55 -61.67
C ARG A 532 59.47 -40.55 -62.38
N THR A 533 59.33 -41.25 -63.51
CA THR A 533 58.05 -41.33 -64.23
C THR A 533 57.00 -42.12 -63.45
N GLU A 534 57.39 -43.18 -62.75
CA GLU A 534 56.50 -43.97 -61.88
C GLU A 534 56.00 -43.13 -60.72
N LEU A 535 56.90 -42.45 -60.00
CA LEU A 535 56.53 -41.54 -58.91
C LEU A 535 55.61 -40.40 -59.39
N GLN A 536 55.84 -39.86 -60.59
CA GLN A 536 54.96 -38.85 -61.17
C GLN A 536 53.55 -39.39 -61.45
N GLN A 537 53.45 -40.64 -61.91
CA GLN A 537 52.16 -41.30 -62.12
C GLN A 537 51.44 -41.54 -60.79
N GLU A 538 52.14 -42.03 -59.77
CA GLU A 538 51.59 -42.21 -58.42
C GLU A 538 51.10 -40.88 -57.83
N MET A 539 51.89 -39.81 -57.96
CA MET A 539 51.51 -38.49 -57.47
C MET A 539 50.25 -37.94 -58.17
N ASN A 540 50.11 -38.20 -59.48
CA ASN A 540 48.91 -37.84 -60.24
C ASN A 540 47.67 -38.62 -59.78
N VAL A 541 47.83 -39.93 -59.51
CA VAL A 541 46.75 -40.77 -58.97
C VAL A 541 46.31 -40.29 -57.59
N LEU A 542 47.27 -39.99 -56.71
CA LEU A 542 46.99 -39.44 -55.37
C LEU A 542 46.28 -38.09 -55.46
N THR A 543 46.73 -37.20 -56.33
CA THR A 543 46.09 -35.88 -56.55
C THR A 543 44.63 -36.04 -56.98
N LYS A 544 44.36 -36.98 -57.90
CA LYS A 544 42.99 -37.30 -58.33
C LYS A 544 42.15 -37.87 -57.18
N SER A 545 42.70 -38.80 -56.41
CA SER A 545 42.01 -39.40 -55.24
C SER A 545 41.68 -38.35 -54.17
N VAL A 546 42.55 -37.36 -53.95
CA VAL A 546 42.31 -36.26 -53.01
C VAL A 546 41.19 -35.35 -53.53
N ALA A 547 41.17 -35.03 -54.82
CA ALA A 547 40.09 -34.25 -55.42
C ALA A 547 38.73 -34.94 -55.27
N GLU A 548 38.65 -36.25 -55.57
CA GLU A 548 37.43 -37.04 -55.40
C GLU A 548 36.98 -37.12 -53.93
N SER A 549 37.93 -37.22 -53.00
CA SER A 549 37.63 -37.21 -51.56
C SER A 549 37.09 -35.85 -51.10
N ASN A 550 37.65 -34.75 -51.61
CA ASN A 550 37.17 -33.39 -51.31
C ASN A 550 35.75 -33.15 -51.86
N ASP A 551 35.46 -33.62 -53.08
CA ASP A 551 34.11 -33.54 -53.65
C ASP A 551 33.09 -34.34 -52.83
N ARG A 552 33.52 -35.51 -52.32
CA ARG A 552 32.70 -36.33 -51.42
C ARG A 552 32.46 -35.65 -50.08
N ILE A 553 33.47 -35.04 -49.48
CA ILE A 553 33.35 -34.26 -48.24
C ILE A 553 32.41 -33.07 -48.44
N SER A 554 32.53 -32.34 -49.55
CA SER A 554 31.66 -31.22 -49.89
C SER A 554 30.19 -31.67 -50.03
N SER A 555 29.96 -32.76 -50.75
CA SER A 555 28.62 -33.35 -50.93
C SER A 555 28.00 -33.81 -49.62
N LEU A 556 28.78 -34.49 -48.76
CA LEU A 556 28.32 -34.92 -47.43
C LEU A 556 28.05 -33.74 -46.48
N THR A 557 28.88 -32.69 -46.55
CA THR A 557 28.69 -31.48 -45.75
C THR A 557 27.38 -30.78 -46.12
N LYS A 558 27.09 -30.67 -47.42
CA LYS A 558 25.83 -30.12 -47.92
C LYS A 558 24.63 -30.97 -47.49
N ALA A 559 24.69 -32.29 -47.68
CA ALA A 559 23.61 -33.19 -47.24
C ALA A 559 23.34 -33.11 -45.72
N ASN A 560 24.39 -32.95 -44.90
CA ASN A 560 24.25 -32.78 -43.46
C ASN A 560 23.63 -31.41 -43.09
N GLN A 561 23.97 -30.34 -43.82
CA GLN A 561 23.34 -29.04 -43.66
C GLN A 561 21.86 -29.09 -44.03
N ASP A 562 21.51 -29.69 -45.17
CA ASP A 562 20.14 -29.82 -45.63
C ASP A 562 19.29 -30.64 -44.64
N ALA A 563 19.82 -31.77 -44.14
CA ALA A 563 19.16 -32.59 -43.12
C ALA A 563 18.94 -31.84 -41.78
N LYS A 564 19.90 -30.99 -41.38
CA LYS A 564 19.73 -30.14 -40.19
C LYS A 564 18.65 -29.08 -40.39
N ILE A 565 18.57 -28.48 -41.58
CA ILE A 565 17.54 -27.50 -41.93
C ILE A 565 16.16 -28.17 -41.89
N GLU A 566 16.02 -29.35 -42.50
CA GLU A 566 14.79 -30.13 -42.50
C GLU A 566 14.35 -30.52 -41.08
N GLN A 567 15.28 -31.03 -40.26
CA GLN A 567 14.99 -31.36 -38.86
C GLN A 567 14.55 -30.14 -38.05
N ASN A 568 15.16 -28.97 -38.30
CA ASN A 568 14.78 -27.73 -37.62
C ASN A 568 13.43 -27.22 -38.09
N ALA A 569 13.11 -27.35 -39.37
CA ALA A 569 11.80 -27.00 -39.91
C ALA A 569 10.69 -27.88 -39.30
N GLU A 570 10.92 -29.18 -39.15
CA GLU A 570 9.97 -30.07 -38.46
C GLU A 570 9.79 -29.71 -36.99
N LYS A 571 10.86 -29.41 -36.27
CA LYS A 571 10.78 -28.96 -34.86
C LYS A 571 9.99 -27.66 -34.74
N LEU A 572 10.22 -26.69 -35.63
CA LEU A 572 9.48 -25.45 -35.66
C LEU A 572 7.99 -25.69 -35.98
N ALA A 573 7.67 -26.57 -36.92
CA ALA A 573 6.29 -26.93 -37.22
C ALA A 573 5.56 -27.54 -36.00
N ARG A 574 6.23 -28.43 -35.25
CA ARG A 574 5.68 -28.99 -34.00
C ARG A 574 5.44 -27.92 -32.94
N ILE A 575 6.41 -27.03 -32.73
CA ILE A 575 6.28 -25.92 -31.77
C ILE A 575 5.13 -24.99 -32.17
N CYS A 576 4.99 -24.68 -33.46
CA CYS A 576 3.87 -23.86 -33.97
C CYS A 576 2.52 -24.52 -33.72
N GLN A 577 2.42 -25.84 -33.91
CA GLN A 577 1.18 -26.58 -33.63
C GLN A 577 0.87 -26.60 -32.13
N GLU A 578 1.85 -26.93 -31.29
CA GLU A 578 1.68 -26.91 -29.82
C GLU A 578 1.27 -25.53 -29.32
N LYS A 579 1.84 -24.46 -29.90
CA LYS A 579 1.46 -23.09 -29.59
C LYS A 579 0.00 -22.79 -29.96
N ALA A 580 -0.45 -23.24 -31.14
CA ALA A 580 -1.83 -23.07 -31.57
C ALA A 580 -2.81 -23.80 -30.64
N ASP A 581 -2.49 -25.04 -30.25
CA ASP A 581 -3.31 -25.83 -29.32
C ASP A 581 -3.40 -25.17 -27.92
N ILE A 582 -2.29 -24.60 -27.44
CA ILE A 582 -2.24 -23.85 -26.18
C ILE A 582 -3.07 -22.56 -26.28
N GLU A 583 -2.99 -21.84 -27.39
CA GLU A 583 -3.79 -20.63 -27.63
C GLU A 583 -5.29 -20.95 -27.65
N GLU A 584 -5.69 -22.05 -28.30
CA GLU A 584 -7.09 -22.54 -28.29
C GLU A 584 -7.55 -22.91 -26.87
N MET A 585 -6.73 -23.67 -26.12
CA MET A 585 -7.04 -24.04 -24.73
C MET A 585 -7.17 -22.80 -23.83
N ASN A 586 -6.29 -21.81 -24.02
CA ASN A 586 -6.35 -20.54 -23.30
C ASN A 586 -7.61 -19.73 -23.65
N SER A 587 -8.08 -19.75 -24.90
CA SER A 587 -9.35 -19.12 -25.29
C SER A 587 -10.52 -19.77 -24.54
N LYS A 588 -10.60 -21.11 -24.56
CA LYS A 588 -11.65 -21.87 -23.86
C LYS A 588 -11.63 -21.64 -22.35
N LEU A 589 -10.44 -21.54 -21.74
CA LEU A 589 -10.31 -21.23 -20.31
C LEU A 589 -10.77 -19.81 -19.98
N ARG A 590 -10.49 -18.82 -20.84
CA ARG A 590 -10.99 -17.45 -20.66
C ARG A 590 -12.51 -17.38 -20.79
N GLU A 591 -13.08 -18.07 -21.76
CA GLU A 591 -14.55 -18.17 -21.93
C GLU A 591 -15.19 -18.80 -20.69
N ARG A 592 -14.62 -19.90 -20.17
CA ARG A 592 -15.11 -20.54 -18.95
C ARG A 592 -14.96 -19.64 -17.72
N MET A 593 -13.87 -18.89 -17.62
CA MET A 593 -13.66 -17.92 -16.54
C MET A 593 -14.72 -16.82 -16.60
N ASN A 594 -15.00 -16.26 -17.78
CA ASN A 594 -16.02 -15.25 -17.96
C ASN A 594 -17.43 -15.78 -17.61
N ALA A 595 -17.76 -17.00 -18.06
CA ALA A 595 -19.03 -17.65 -17.71
C ALA A 595 -19.19 -17.82 -16.19
N LEU A 596 -18.14 -18.24 -15.48
CA LEU A 596 -18.15 -18.35 -14.02
C LEU A 596 -18.24 -16.98 -13.32
N ILE A 597 -17.68 -15.92 -13.91
CA ILE A 597 -17.82 -14.55 -13.39
C ILE A 597 -19.27 -14.07 -13.53
N GLU A 598 -19.89 -14.30 -14.69
CA GLU A 598 -21.30 -13.97 -14.92
C GLU A 598 -22.22 -14.77 -13.99
N GLU A 599 -21.95 -16.07 -13.81
CA GLU A 599 -22.69 -16.91 -12.86
C GLU A 599 -22.53 -16.40 -11.42
N ASN A 600 -21.32 -16.00 -11.01
CA ASN A 600 -21.11 -15.39 -9.69
C ASN A 600 -21.83 -14.05 -9.55
N GLN A 601 -21.92 -13.23 -10.61
CA GLN A 601 -22.68 -11.98 -10.56
C GLN A 601 -24.18 -12.26 -10.40
N LYS A 602 -24.73 -13.23 -11.15
CA LYS A 602 -26.12 -13.66 -10.99
C LYS A 602 -26.39 -14.22 -9.59
N LEU A 603 -25.52 -15.08 -9.08
CA LEU A 603 -25.63 -15.59 -7.71
C LEU A 603 -25.51 -14.48 -6.68
N LYS A 604 -24.66 -13.47 -6.89
CA LYS A 604 -24.60 -12.29 -6.00
C LYS A 604 -25.89 -11.49 -6.04
N GLU A 605 -26.54 -11.36 -7.19
CA GLU A 605 -27.84 -10.69 -7.33
C GLU A 605 -28.97 -11.52 -6.69
N GLU A 606 -28.96 -12.84 -6.84
CA GLU A 606 -29.92 -13.77 -6.23
C GLU A 606 -29.75 -13.88 -4.70
N ILE A 607 -28.50 -13.92 -4.22
CA ILE A 607 -28.15 -13.95 -2.79
C ILE A 607 -28.34 -12.57 -2.15
N ARG A 608 -28.34 -11.47 -2.92
CA ARG A 608 -28.63 -10.13 -2.38
C ARG A 608 -30.05 -10.15 -1.80
N PRO A 609 -30.20 -10.16 -0.46
CA PRO A 609 -31.49 -10.51 0.10
C PRO A 609 -32.49 -9.39 -0.20
N ALA A 610 -33.69 -9.74 -0.69
CA ALA A 610 -34.86 -8.86 -0.64
C ALA A 610 -35.17 -8.41 0.80
N ILE A 611 -34.59 -9.10 1.79
CA ILE A 611 -34.63 -8.76 3.21
C ILE A 611 -33.87 -7.46 3.50
N LYS A 612 -32.80 -7.12 2.75
CA LYS A 612 -32.10 -5.84 2.96
C LYS A 612 -33.00 -4.66 2.61
N THR A 613 -33.77 -4.76 1.51
CA THR A 613 -34.73 -3.72 1.14
C THR A 613 -35.99 -3.72 2.02
N GLN A 614 -36.46 -4.88 2.51
CA GLN A 614 -37.58 -4.93 3.48
C GLN A 614 -37.20 -4.42 4.87
N LEU A 615 -36.00 -4.73 5.36
CA LEU A 615 -35.48 -4.19 6.61
C LEU A 615 -35.25 -2.69 6.47
N GLU A 616 -34.60 -2.23 5.40
CA GLU A 616 -34.45 -0.80 5.08
C GLU A 616 -35.82 -0.11 5.02
N ARG A 617 -36.83 -0.73 4.39
CA ARG A 617 -38.20 -0.21 4.36
C ARG A 617 -38.85 -0.16 5.74
N ARG A 618 -38.66 -1.18 6.59
CA ARG A 618 -39.16 -1.20 7.97
C ARG A 618 -38.43 -0.18 8.86
N PHE A 619 -37.14 0.02 8.65
CA PHE A 619 -36.36 1.06 9.32
C PHE A 619 -36.83 2.46 8.92
N GLU A 620 -37.06 2.69 7.63
CA GLU A 620 -37.57 3.98 7.14
C GLU A 620 -39.01 4.23 7.61
N GLU A 621 -39.85 3.21 7.64
CA GLU A 621 -41.19 3.29 8.23
C GLU A 621 -41.14 3.58 9.74
N SER A 622 -40.21 2.96 10.47
CA SER A 622 -40.02 3.24 11.89
C SER A 622 -39.51 4.67 12.13
N ARG A 623 -38.59 5.16 11.29
CA ARG A 623 -38.14 6.56 11.31
C ARG A 623 -39.27 7.53 11.01
N PHE A 624 -40.10 7.22 10.01
CA PHE A 624 -41.25 8.05 9.67
C PHE A 624 -42.24 8.13 10.83
N ARG A 625 -42.63 7.00 11.42
CA ARG A 625 -43.52 6.95 12.59
C ARG A 625 -42.95 7.72 13.79
N LEU A 626 -41.65 7.59 14.03
CA LEU A 626 -40.97 8.36 15.08
C LEU A 626 -41.02 9.86 14.80
N ASN A 627 -40.75 10.30 13.57
CA ASN A 627 -40.83 11.70 13.20
C ASN A 627 -42.26 12.26 13.34
N SER A 628 -43.29 11.50 12.93
CA SER A 628 -44.68 11.91 13.14
C SER A 628 -45.01 12.05 14.64
N ALA A 629 -44.57 11.10 15.47
CA ALA A 629 -44.77 11.17 16.91
C ALA A 629 -44.05 12.36 17.55
N LEU A 630 -42.81 12.64 17.13
CA LEU A 630 -42.04 13.80 17.58
C LEU A 630 -42.71 15.12 17.17
N GLN A 631 -43.28 15.18 15.96
CA GLN A 631 -44.04 16.34 15.52
C GLN A 631 -45.29 16.56 16.37
N THR A 632 -46.05 15.50 16.68
CA THR A 632 -47.20 15.59 17.60
C THR A 632 -46.78 16.04 19.00
N ILE A 633 -45.64 15.56 19.51
CA ILE A 633 -45.09 16.02 20.80
C ILE A 633 -44.77 17.52 20.72
N HIS A 634 -44.13 17.98 19.65
CA HIS A 634 -43.80 19.39 19.49
C HIS A 634 -45.05 20.28 19.41
N GLU A 635 -46.11 19.82 18.75
CA GLU A 635 -47.41 20.50 18.73
C GLU A 635 -48.02 20.62 20.14
N HIS A 636 -47.99 19.54 20.93
CA HIS A 636 -48.45 19.56 22.31
C HIS A 636 -47.58 20.43 23.22
N GLU A 637 -46.25 20.45 23.04
CA GLU A 637 -45.35 21.34 23.78
C GLU A 637 -45.67 22.81 23.48
N ASN A 638 -45.94 23.15 22.22
CA ASN A 638 -46.36 24.48 21.81
C ASN A 638 -47.72 24.86 22.40
N GLU A 639 -48.66 23.93 22.47
CA GLU A 639 -49.96 24.16 23.13
C GLU A 639 -49.81 24.35 24.64
N ILE A 640 -48.98 23.55 25.31
CA ILE A 640 -48.63 23.72 26.73
C ILE A 640 -47.99 25.09 26.97
N ALA A 641 -47.08 25.54 26.09
CA ALA A 641 -46.46 26.86 26.20
C ALA A 641 -47.52 27.98 26.10
N LYS A 642 -48.46 27.88 25.15
CA LYS A 642 -49.58 28.82 25.03
C LYS A 642 -50.45 28.82 26.29
N LEU A 643 -50.80 27.64 26.81
CA LEU A 643 -51.59 27.52 28.04
C LEU A 643 -50.86 28.13 29.25
N ARG A 644 -49.54 27.93 29.36
CA ARG A 644 -48.73 28.58 30.41
C ARG A 644 -48.78 30.11 30.30
N THR A 645 -48.61 30.66 29.09
CA THR A 645 -48.72 32.12 28.91
C THR A 645 -50.12 32.64 29.27
N GLN A 646 -51.18 31.91 28.95
CA GLN A 646 -52.55 32.27 29.35
C GLN A 646 -52.75 32.21 30.87
N VAL A 647 -52.16 31.22 31.54
CA VAL A 647 -52.18 31.13 33.01
C VAL A 647 -51.46 32.31 33.62
N ASP A 648 -50.27 32.67 33.11
CA ASP A 648 -49.51 33.84 33.58
C ASP A 648 -50.31 35.14 33.39
N GLU A 649 -50.98 35.32 32.25
CA GLU A 649 -51.86 36.46 31.99
C GLU A 649 -53.06 36.50 32.96
N LEU A 650 -53.69 35.35 33.23
CA LEU A 650 -54.80 35.26 34.18
C LEU A 650 -54.33 35.53 35.61
N GLN A 651 -53.14 35.07 35.97
CA GLN A 651 -52.55 35.31 37.28
C GLN A 651 -52.17 36.79 37.46
N GLN A 652 -51.68 37.45 36.40
CA GLN A 652 -51.48 38.88 36.40
C GLN A 652 -52.80 39.64 36.57
N LYS A 653 -53.86 39.27 35.81
CA LYS A 653 -55.20 39.85 35.96
C LYS A 653 -55.78 39.65 37.37
N LEU A 654 -55.51 38.50 37.98
CA LEU A 654 -55.92 38.23 39.37
C LEU A 654 -55.17 39.13 40.35
N ASN A 655 -53.86 39.32 40.17
CA ASN A 655 -53.06 40.23 40.99
C ASN A 655 -53.56 41.69 40.84
N ASP A 656 -53.86 42.12 39.63
CA ASP A 656 -54.41 43.46 39.37
C ASP A 656 -55.80 43.62 40.01
N ARG A 657 -56.65 42.60 39.93
CA ARG A 657 -57.95 42.59 40.62
C ARG A 657 -57.79 42.68 42.13
N ASN A 658 -56.88 41.92 42.72
CA ASN A 658 -56.61 41.95 44.16
C ASN A 658 -56.12 43.34 44.60
N LYS A 659 -55.32 44.01 43.76
CA LYS A 659 -54.90 45.39 44.00
C LYS A 659 -56.09 46.35 43.97
N ILE A 660 -56.95 46.26 42.95
CA ILE A 660 -58.18 47.08 42.86
C ILE A 660 -59.09 46.83 44.07
N GLU A 661 -59.23 45.58 44.50
CA GLU A 661 -60.04 45.23 45.67
C GLU A 661 -59.46 45.84 46.96
N SER A 662 -58.14 45.79 47.14
CA SER A 662 -57.45 46.49 48.23
C SER A 662 -57.68 48.01 48.18
N ASP A 663 -57.52 48.63 47.00
CA ASP A 663 -57.75 50.07 46.82
C ASP A 663 -59.21 50.45 47.11
N LEU A 664 -60.15 49.58 46.75
CA LEU A 664 -61.58 49.76 47.02
C LEU A 664 -61.89 49.65 48.51
N VAL A 665 -61.26 48.72 49.24
CA VAL A 665 -61.36 48.62 50.70
C VAL A 665 -60.83 49.90 51.34
N GLN A 666 -59.65 50.38 50.94
CA GLN A 666 -59.09 51.65 51.45
C GLN A 666 -60.01 52.85 51.15
N ALA A 667 -60.60 52.91 49.95
CA ALA A 667 -61.55 53.96 49.60
C ALA A 667 -62.84 53.90 50.45
N ARG A 668 -63.33 52.69 50.77
CA ARG A 668 -64.47 52.51 51.68
C ARG A 668 -64.13 52.96 53.10
N GLU A 669 -62.96 52.58 53.61
CA GLU A 669 -62.49 53.02 54.94
C GLU A 669 -62.37 54.55 55.01
N TYR A 670 -61.79 55.17 53.98
CA TYR A 670 -61.69 56.63 53.89
C TYR A 670 -63.07 57.30 53.79
N SER A 671 -63.99 56.74 53.01
CA SER A 671 -65.37 57.23 52.93
C SER A 671 -66.10 57.10 54.26
N GLU A 672 -65.91 56.00 55.00
CA GLU A 672 -66.50 55.81 56.33
C GLU A 672 -65.93 56.83 57.33
N GLN A 673 -64.63 57.09 57.28
CA GLN A 673 -63.99 58.15 58.08
C GLN A 673 -64.57 59.53 57.75
N LEU A 674 -64.72 59.88 56.47
CA LEU A 674 -65.36 61.13 56.05
C LEU A 674 -66.82 61.21 56.52
N GLN A 675 -67.58 60.12 56.42
CA GLN A 675 -68.96 60.08 56.89
C GLN A 675 -69.04 60.28 58.41
N LYS A 676 -68.14 59.67 59.19
CA LYS A 676 -68.01 59.92 60.64
C LYS A 676 -67.67 61.38 60.92
N GLN A 677 -66.74 61.98 60.15
CA GLN A 677 -66.40 63.39 60.27
C GLN A 677 -67.60 64.30 59.95
N PHE A 678 -68.32 64.05 58.86
CA PHE A 678 -69.52 64.82 58.50
C PHE A 678 -70.65 64.65 59.50
N SER A 679 -70.88 63.44 60.03
CA SER A 679 -71.86 63.20 61.09
C SER A 679 -71.49 63.96 62.36
N THR A 680 -70.21 63.95 62.75
CA THR A 680 -69.71 64.74 63.88
C THR A 680 -69.89 66.24 63.64
N GLN A 681 -69.55 66.72 62.44
CA GLN A 681 -69.76 68.11 62.05
C GLN A 681 -71.24 68.50 62.06
N ALA A 682 -72.15 67.64 61.59
CA ALA A 682 -73.59 67.86 61.65
C ALA A 682 -74.08 67.98 63.09
N LEU A 683 -73.63 67.09 63.99
CA LEU A 683 -73.93 67.17 65.43
C LEU A 683 -73.41 68.47 66.06
N ILE A 684 -72.20 68.90 65.71
CA ILE A 684 -71.64 70.19 66.16
C ILE A 684 -72.50 71.34 65.63
N ILE A 685 -72.87 71.33 64.35
CA ILE A 685 -73.71 72.36 63.73
C ILE A 685 -75.07 72.42 64.43
N ASP A 686 -75.71 71.29 64.71
CA ASP A 686 -77.01 71.26 65.38
C ASP A 686 -76.90 71.75 66.82
N ALA A 687 -75.84 71.37 67.56
CA ALA A 687 -75.56 71.93 68.89
C ALA A 687 -75.32 73.46 68.85
N LEU A 688 -74.63 73.96 67.82
CA LEU A 688 -74.44 75.40 67.61
C LEU A 688 -75.74 76.10 67.24
N LYS A 689 -76.59 75.51 66.38
CA LYS A 689 -77.93 76.03 66.06
C LYS A 689 -78.80 76.10 67.32
N GLU A 690 -78.80 75.06 68.15
CA GLU A 690 -79.52 75.08 69.42
C GLU A 690 -79.02 76.21 70.33
N LYS A 691 -77.71 76.41 70.43
CA LYS A 691 -77.13 77.56 71.16
C LYS A 691 -77.59 78.89 70.59
N ILE A 692 -77.61 79.06 69.28
CA ILE A 692 -78.08 80.29 68.62
C ILE A 692 -79.58 80.52 68.89
N ILE A 693 -80.41 79.48 68.82
CA ILE A 693 -81.84 79.58 69.15
C ILE A 693 -82.04 79.96 70.62
N LEU A 694 -81.26 79.38 71.53
CA LEU A 694 -81.29 79.76 72.95
C LEU A 694 -80.88 81.21 73.16
N HIS A 695 -79.80 81.66 72.50
CA HIS A 695 -79.38 83.06 72.53
C HIS A 695 -80.46 83.99 71.97
N LYS A 696 -81.08 83.63 70.84
CA LYS A 696 -82.17 84.42 70.25
C LYS A 696 -83.40 84.47 71.16
N ASN A 697 -83.83 83.35 71.74
CA ASN A 697 -84.94 83.33 72.68
C ASN A 697 -84.66 84.18 73.93
N PHE A 698 -83.40 84.16 74.40
CA PHE A 698 -82.96 85.02 75.49
C PHE A 698 -82.98 86.50 75.09
N ASP A 699 -82.48 86.85 73.90
CA ASP A 699 -82.53 88.22 73.36
C ASP A 699 -83.98 88.69 73.13
N ASP A 700 -84.87 87.82 72.66
CA ASP A 700 -86.30 88.11 72.48
C ASP A 700 -86.99 88.35 73.83
N VAL A 701 -86.64 87.59 74.89
CA VAL A 701 -87.13 87.83 76.26
C VAL A 701 -86.58 89.13 76.83
N LEU A 702 -85.31 89.46 76.60
CA LEU A 702 -84.74 90.74 76.99
C LEU A 702 -85.42 91.91 76.25
N SER A 703 -85.67 91.76 74.95
CA SER A 703 -86.35 92.77 74.14
C SER A 703 -87.79 92.97 74.60
N ALA A 704 -88.54 91.89 74.86
CA ALA A 704 -89.89 91.97 75.42
C ALA A 704 -89.92 92.63 76.80
N ALA A 705 -88.92 92.36 77.65
CA ALA A 705 -88.80 93.00 78.96
C ALA A 705 -88.45 94.50 78.88
N ILE A 706 -87.84 94.95 77.79
CA ILE A 706 -87.53 96.37 77.54
C ILE A 706 -88.74 97.09 76.95
N ASP A 707 -89.46 96.45 76.02
CA ASP A 707 -90.59 97.07 75.30
C ASP A 707 -91.90 97.11 76.13
N GLU A 708 -92.10 96.18 77.07
CA GLU A 708 -93.28 96.14 77.96
C GLU A 708 -92.95 96.64 79.38
N CYS A 709 -92.90 97.96 79.56
CA CYS A 709 -92.58 98.64 80.83
C CYS A 709 -93.63 98.47 81.98
N GLU A 710 -94.57 97.51 81.87
CA GLU A 710 -95.66 97.30 82.83
C GLU A 710 -95.81 95.83 83.33
N GLN A 711 -94.89 94.91 82.97
CA GLN A 711 -94.88 93.55 83.56
C GLN A 711 -94.14 93.51 84.91
N SER A 712 -94.75 92.85 85.90
CA SER A 712 -94.16 92.64 87.24
C SER A 712 -92.78 91.99 87.15
N CYS A 713 -91.82 92.43 87.98
CA CYS A 713 -90.48 91.81 88.07
C CYS A 713 -90.56 90.30 88.34
N GLU A 714 -91.64 89.83 88.94
CA GLU A 714 -91.90 88.42 89.23
C GLU A 714 -92.23 87.61 87.96
N ASP A 715 -92.89 88.20 86.97
CA ASP A 715 -93.19 87.54 85.69
C ASP A 715 -91.94 87.40 84.82
N ILE A 716 -91.07 88.41 84.84
CA ILE A 716 -89.76 88.36 84.16
C ILE A 716 -88.85 87.33 84.83
N GLU A 717 -88.84 87.26 86.18
CA GLU A 717 -88.11 86.22 86.91
C GLU A 717 -88.61 84.81 86.63
N ASN A 718 -89.92 84.62 86.49
CA ASN A 718 -90.55 83.35 86.15
C ASN A 718 -90.22 82.93 84.70
N LYS A 719 -90.30 83.86 83.73
CA LYS A 719 -89.91 83.59 82.34
C LYS A 719 -88.41 83.27 82.21
N LEU A 720 -87.53 83.99 82.91
CA LEU A 720 -86.10 83.65 83.01
C LEU A 720 -85.86 82.32 83.74
N GLY A 721 -86.77 81.90 84.61
CA GLY A 721 -86.73 80.61 85.31
C GLY A 721 -87.02 79.42 84.46
N ILE A 722 -88.04 79.53 83.64
CA ILE A 722 -88.38 78.51 82.65
C ILE A 722 -87.23 78.37 81.65
N LEU A 723 -86.61 79.48 81.24
CA LEU A 723 -85.41 79.45 80.39
C LEU A 723 -84.21 78.74 81.06
N CYS A 724 -83.92 79.04 82.33
CA CYS A 724 -82.85 78.38 83.09
C CYS A 724 -83.07 76.87 83.26
N GLN A 725 -84.30 76.44 83.52
CA GLN A 725 -84.62 75.00 83.69
C GLN A 725 -84.55 74.21 82.38
N SER A 726 -84.47 74.89 81.23
CA SER A 726 -84.68 74.24 79.94
C SER A 726 -83.44 73.71 79.22
N LYS A 727 -82.18 73.96 79.63
CA LYS A 727 -80.99 73.25 79.05
C LYS A 727 -79.62 73.53 79.73
N GLU A 728 -78.78 72.49 79.79
CA GLU A 728 -77.44 72.36 80.41
C GLU A 728 -76.30 73.13 79.71
N ASN A 729 -76.42 74.45 79.51
CA ASN A 729 -75.26 75.28 79.10
C ASN A 729 -74.84 76.21 80.25
N ASN A 730 -73.74 75.86 80.93
CA ASN A 730 -73.24 76.54 82.14
C ASN A 730 -73.00 78.04 81.96
N LEU A 731 -72.52 78.49 80.79
CA LEU A 731 -72.22 79.91 80.52
C LEU A 731 -73.47 80.80 80.40
N THR A 732 -74.54 80.29 79.79
CA THR A 732 -75.84 80.98 79.75
C THR A 732 -76.54 80.92 81.10
N HIS A 733 -76.31 79.86 81.87
CA HIS A 733 -76.88 79.68 83.20
C HIS A 733 -76.34 80.69 84.22
N GLU A 734 -75.04 80.97 84.20
CA GLU A 734 -74.42 82.02 85.02
C GLU A 734 -74.92 83.42 84.64
N SER A 735 -75.01 83.71 83.33
CA SER A 735 -75.50 85.00 82.84
C SER A 735 -76.96 85.25 83.24
N ILE A 736 -77.83 84.24 83.10
CA ILE A 736 -79.23 84.30 83.51
C ILE A 736 -79.37 84.39 85.04
N ALA A 737 -78.54 83.67 85.79
CA ALA A 737 -78.53 83.74 87.26
C ALA A 737 -78.10 85.12 87.77
N LEU A 738 -77.09 85.74 87.14
CA LEU A 738 -76.66 87.11 87.44
C LEU A 738 -77.76 88.12 87.12
N LEU A 739 -78.45 87.98 85.98
CA LEU A 739 -79.60 88.82 85.62
C LEU A 739 -80.77 88.69 86.60
N ARG A 740 -81.13 87.47 87.01
CA ARG A 740 -82.14 87.24 88.05
C ARG A 740 -81.76 87.88 89.38
N ARG A 741 -80.47 87.81 89.75
CA ARG A 741 -79.96 88.47 90.96
C ARG A 741 -80.02 89.99 90.84
N LEU A 742 -79.69 90.54 89.67
CA LEU A 742 -79.83 91.97 89.37
C LEU A 742 -81.29 92.41 89.47
N ILE A 743 -82.23 91.70 88.84
CA ILE A 743 -83.68 91.97 88.89
C ILE A 743 -84.22 91.90 90.33
N ARG A 744 -83.83 90.90 91.12
CA ARG A 744 -84.21 90.84 92.55
C ARG A 744 -83.66 92.01 93.34
N VAL A 745 -82.41 92.40 93.09
CA VAL A 745 -81.79 93.52 93.81
C VAL A 745 -82.49 94.83 93.42
N SER A 746 -82.75 95.09 92.15
CA SER A 746 -83.48 96.29 91.71
C SER A 746 -84.94 96.29 92.18
N HIS A 747 -85.65 95.16 92.16
CA HIS A 747 -87.00 95.04 92.72
C HIS A 747 -87.02 95.27 94.24
N SER A 748 -86.05 94.71 94.97
CA SER A 748 -85.91 94.93 96.42
C SER A 748 -85.53 96.37 96.78
N MET A 749 -84.77 97.07 95.93
CA MET A 749 -84.49 98.49 96.08
C MET A 749 -85.73 99.35 95.77
N PHE A 750 -86.52 98.97 94.77
CA PHE A 750 -87.77 99.67 94.43
C PHE A 750 -88.84 99.51 95.54
N LEU A 751 -88.98 98.32 96.11
CA LEU A 751 -89.88 98.07 97.25
C LEU A 751 -89.39 98.73 98.55
N ARG A 752 -88.07 98.79 98.81
CA ARG A 752 -87.52 99.56 99.94
C ARG A 752 -87.64 101.08 99.76
N HIS A 753 -87.81 101.58 98.53
CA HIS A 753 -88.11 102.99 98.30
C HIS A 753 -89.61 103.32 98.44
N ASN A 754 -90.50 102.35 98.21
CA ASN A 754 -91.95 102.55 98.31
C ASN A 754 -92.55 102.31 99.72
N GLU A 755 -91.85 101.68 100.65
CA GLU A 755 -92.31 101.50 102.06
C GLU A 755 -91.88 102.64 103.01
N SER A 756 -91.16 103.68 102.54
CA SER A 756 -90.69 104.79 103.36
C SER A 756 -91.41 106.14 103.16
N LEU A 757 -92.56 106.19 102.46
CA LEU A 757 -93.32 107.43 102.32
C LEU A 757 -94.82 107.24 102.59
N LEU A 758 -95.23 107.87 103.71
CA LEU A 758 -96.57 108.31 104.16
C LEU A 758 -97.29 107.42 105.18
N PRO A 759 -97.81 107.98 106.31
CA PRO A 759 -98.53 109.28 106.32
C PRO A 759 -98.35 110.20 107.55
N ILE A 760 -98.17 111.52 107.37
CA ILE A 760 -98.54 112.58 108.35
C ILE A 760 -98.97 113.88 107.62
N TRP A 761 -100.26 114.22 107.75
CA TRP A 761 -100.96 115.54 107.74
C TRP A 761 -100.79 116.57 106.59
N LEU A 762 -101.97 117.10 106.17
CA LEU A 762 -102.26 118.32 105.38
C LEU A 762 -101.83 118.34 103.89
#